data_AF-A0A3B8WRF9-F1
#
_entry.id   AF-A0A3B8WRF9-F1
#
_cell.length_a   1.000
_cell.length_b   1.000
_cell.length_c   1.000
_cell.angle_alpha   90.00
_cell.angle_beta   90.00
_cell.angle_gamma   90.00
#
_symmetry.space_group_name_H-M   'P 1'
#
loop_
_entity.id
_entity.type
_entity.pdbx_description
1 polymer ?
#
loop_
_entity_poly.entity_id
_entity_poly.type
_entity_poly.pdbx_seq_one_letter_code
_entity_poly.pdbx_strand_id
1 'polypeptide(L)'
;MLYNKITMNQGIAKRRAFLTQRKNQGNRVTIGFAGIADFRSFIGQEYIAGIMKAANDYDLNFINFAGAIKYSLFDDIDFISHYLKSFRFMKAPLVDGLVTWTSSMCNLLDNKTIVNTFNALKPLPMVDIGYMDIDGIPCIRIDNHNSIALIMDHLVNTHHYKNFVYMGSKISEPHLTRLAVYREELKKYGLQELPNTVYMTKTMDSIDIAMAVNQLCSAYDLKNHNSIDCIITASDIIASTVIEELDKRGINVPKDIAITGFNNQYNGITARSPVTTMNLEYFKRGYAAVELLIDRIMSPETIFHTRLVPTSLLVRQSCGCFEQSIVDAGTQINTNKESLAESSEEDVRNYLFSKVKTIFPQQSEAEITELVDSIFEDIYDKPTPSVMLRWFQTLLQNIRKDSMLVNYQLQQNITNLRRVILPMVKDDESQFMHIEDIFHQLRSLVSVFIEYDTLSTRENSYMMNNMSQIAMNFASATTGKQIQDVLRYQLSELEIPGIMLCLSDNMTMDLSSSNLELILPEPPSDIKSKLPYKVYDPTCIPKIFFPQGRRYSVMLEILYHADRYFGYAFLEIGTPNISVYDTVRMLLSNALYSVYVKEGRTKEHSMLLSGDQLVGILHLSTDNVQESKNGITVRQITNYLVEHLNEMTNLDKMADELMVSKSHLVRRAKELTGYTIQTLHEKLKIEQAKNLLQVESIKLSEIATRLGFQNQNYFSSVFKKNTGMSPRAWAHRYR
;
A
#
# COMPACT_ATOMS: atom_id res chain seq x y z
N MET A 1 -13.92 35.66 -5.79
CA MET A 1 -14.02 34.54 -4.84
C MET A 1 -15.46 34.08 -4.55
N LEU A 2 -16.47 34.97 -4.44
CA LEU A 2 -17.87 34.55 -4.18
C LEU A 2 -18.50 33.69 -5.31
N TYR A 3 -18.19 33.95 -6.58
CA TYR A 3 -18.77 33.22 -7.71
C TYR A 3 -18.30 31.74 -7.77
N ASN A 4 -17.07 31.43 -7.34
CA ASN A 4 -16.53 30.06 -7.28
C ASN A 4 -17.08 29.25 -6.09
N LYS A 5 -17.41 29.89 -4.96
CA LYS A 5 -17.99 29.20 -3.79
C LYS A 5 -19.39 28.67 -4.08
N ILE A 6 -20.19 29.41 -4.85
CA ILE A 6 -21.58 29.05 -5.17
C ILE A 6 -21.63 27.85 -6.14
N THR A 7 -20.80 27.83 -7.18
CA THR A 7 -20.69 26.70 -8.12
C THR A 7 -20.08 25.45 -7.49
N MET A 8 -19.10 25.60 -6.60
CA MET A 8 -18.50 24.48 -5.87
C MET A 8 -19.53 23.79 -4.94
N ASN A 9 -20.39 24.56 -4.26
CA ASN A 9 -21.47 24.03 -3.43
C ASN A 9 -22.56 23.31 -4.24
N GLN A 10 -22.89 23.79 -5.44
CA GLN A 10 -23.88 23.13 -6.32
C GLN A 10 -23.40 21.75 -6.81
N GLY A 11 -22.11 21.59 -7.11
CA GLY A 11 -21.52 20.31 -7.49
C GLY A 11 -21.62 19.25 -6.38
N ILE A 12 -21.27 19.62 -5.15
CA ILE A 12 -21.32 18.73 -3.99
C ILE A 12 -22.76 18.23 -3.74
N ALA A 13 -23.74 19.14 -3.74
CA ALA A 13 -25.15 18.78 -3.51
C ALA A 13 -25.68 17.84 -4.60
N LYS A 14 -25.36 18.12 -5.87
CA LYS A 14 -25.76 17.28 -7.02
C LYS A 14 -25.19 15.86 -6.91
N ARG A 15 -23.89 15.74 -6.59
CA ARG A 15 -23.23 14.43 -6.38
C ARG A 15 -23.86 13.66 -5.22
N ARG A 16 -24.07 14.32 -4.08
CA ARG A 16 -24.69 13.69 -2.90
C ARG A 16 -26.10 13.20 -3.17
N ALA A 17 -26.92 13.96 -3.89
CA ALA A 17 -28.26 13.55 -4.26
C ALA A 17 -28.26 12.27 -5.13
N PHE A 18 -27.42 12.23 -6.17
CA PHE A 18 -27.26 11.06 -7.03
C PHE A 18 -26.79 9.82 -6.26
N LEU A 19 -25.77 9.97 -5.40
CA LEU A 19 -25.22 8.87 -4.63
C LEU A 19 -26.21 8.35 -3.57
N THR A 20 -26.96 9.25 -2.93
CA THR A 20 -28.02 8.89 -1.99
C THR A 20 -29.13 8.10 -2.67
N GLN A 21 -29.54 8.52 -3.88
CA GLN A 21 -30.53 7.79 -4.67
C GLN A 21 -30.06 6.37 -4.98
N ARG A 22 -28.81 6.20 -5.43
CA ARG A 22 -28.23 4.88 -5.71
C ARG A 22 -28.13 3.99 -4.46
N LYS A 23 -27.72 4.56 -3.33
CA LYS A 23 -27.68 3.88 -2.04
C LYS A 23 -29.07 3.38 -1.63
N ASN A 24 -30.10 4.22 -1.75
CA ASN A 24 -31.48 3.85 -1.40
C ASN A 24 -32.05 2.72 -2.27
N GLN A 25 -31.51 2.54 -3.49
CA GLN A 25 -31.82 1.42 -4.37
C GLN A 25 -30.97 0.16 -4.09
N GLY A 26 -30.19 0.15 -2.99
CA GLY A 26 -29.32 -0.97 -2.63
C GLY A 26 -28.03 -1.06 -3.47
N ASN A 27 -27.72 -0.05 -4.29
CA ASN A 27 -26.56 -0.05 -5.17
C ASN A 27 -25.60 1.10 -4.86
N ARG A 28 -25.16 1.17 -3.59
CA ARG A 28 -24.09 2.07 -3.18
C ARG A 28 -22.88 1.91 -4.11
N VAL A 29 -22.39 3.05 -4.61
CA VAL A 29 -21.29 3.12 -5.56
C VAL A 29 -19.99 2.63 -4.90
N THR A 30 -19.27 1.74 -5.59
CA THR A 30 -17.94 1.28 -5.22
C THR A 30 -16.92 1.80 -6.21
N ILE A 31 -15.93 2.55 -5.74
CA ILE A 31 -14.82 3.03 -6.57
C ILE A 31 -13.54 2.25 -6.27
N GLY A 32 -12.70 2.10 -7.29
CA GLY A 32 -11.38 1.51 -7.18
C GLY A 32 -10.26 2.56 -7.22
N PHE A 33 -9.09 2.23 -6.68
CA PHE A 33 -7.82 2.88 -7.02
C PHE A 33 -6.82 1.88 -7.59
N ALA A 34 -6.23 2.18 -8.75
CA ALA A 34 -5.21 1.35 -9.39
C ALA A 34 -3.92 2.14 -9.66
N GLY A 35 -2.84 1.74 -8.99
CA GLY A 35 -1.51 2.29 -9.17
C GLY A 35 -0.48 1.41 -8.48
N ILE A 36 0.79 1.62 -8.75
CA ILE A 36 1.90 1.07 -7.96
C ILE A 36 2.33 2.21 -7.04
N ALA A 37 1.49 2.48 -6.05
CA ALA A 37 1.92 3.33 -4.97
C ALA A 37 2.90 2.50 -4.15
N ASP A 38 4.18 2.90 -4.12
CA ASP A 38 4.97 2.51 -2.96
C ASP A 38 4.23 3.09 -1.77
N PHE A 39 3.56 2.23 -1.02
CA PHE A 39 2.78 2.63 0.14
C PHE A 39 3.68 3.16 1.26
N ARG A 40 5.01 3.04 1.12
CA ARG A 40 6.02 3.71 1.93
C ARG A 40 6.41 5.08 1.36
N SER A 41 6.07 5.39 0.11
CA SER A 41 6.27 6.71 -0.46
C SER A 41 5.20 7.68 0.04
N PHE A 42 5.66 8.83 0.53
CA PHE A 42 4.82 9.96 0.93
C PHE A 42 3.74 10.30 -0.10
N ILE A 43 4.10 10.31 -1.39
CA ILE A 43 3.20 10.67 -2.49
C ILE A 43 2.01 9.70 -2.59
N GLY A 44 2.27 8.39 -2.52
CA GLY A 44 1.23 7.36 -2.59
C GLY A 44 0.25 7.45 -1.41
N GLN A 45 0.77 7.66 -0.20
CA GLN A 45 -0.04 7.82 1.01
C GLN A 45 -0.96 9.04 0.91
N GLU A 46 -0.44 10.19 0.45
CA GLU A 46 -1.23 11.42 0.32
C GLU A 46 -2.37 11.28 -0.70
N TYR A 47 -2.14 10.64 -1.86
CA TYR A 47 -3.21 10.40 -2.82
C TYR A 47 -4.32 9.51 -2.23
N ILE A 48 -3.94 8.43 -1.56
CA ILE A 48 -4.91 7.49 -0.97
C ILE A 48 -5.67 8.17 0.16
N ALA A 49 -5.00 8.95 1.02
CA ALA A 49 -5.66 9.75 2.04
C ALA A 49 -6.71 10.70 1.44
N GLY A 50 -6.38 11.39 0.34
CA GLY A 50 -7.31 12.24 -0.40
C GLY A 50 -8.51 11.48 -0.97
N ILE A 51 -8.26 10.33 -1.59
CA ILE A 51 -9.30 9.45 -2.15
C ILE A 51 -10.21 8.90 -1.05
N MET A 52 -9.63 8.41 0.06
CA MET A 52 -10.38 7.90 1.22
C MET A 52 -11.23 8.99 1.85
N LYS A 53 -10.70 10.22 1.98
CA LYS A 53 -11.48 11.36 2.47
C LYS A 53 -12.68 11.64 1.58
N ALA A 54 -12.49 11.68 0.25
CA ALA A 54 -13.60 11.87 -0.68
C ALA A 54 -14.61 10.71 -0.61
N ALA A 55 -14.13 9.46 -0.55
CA ALA A 55 -14.99 8.29 -0.40
C ALA A 55 -15.81 8.35 0.89
N ASN A 56 -15.27 8.89 1.98
CA ASN A 56 -16.01 9.15 3.20
C ASN A 56 -17.05 10.28 3.04
N ASP A 57 -16.65 11.43 2.50
CA ASP A 57 -17.50 12.62 2.35
C ASP A 57 -18.70 12.42 1.41
N TYR A 58 -18.56 11.50 0.47
CA TYR A 58 -19.55 11.12 -0.53
C TYR A 58 -20.22 9.76 -0.26
N ASP A 59 -19.93 9.11 0.88
CA ASP A 59 -20.54 7.84 1.31
C ASP A 59 -20.37 6.68 0.31
N LEU A 60 -19.17 6.58 -0.28
CA LEU A 60 -18.75 5.57 -1.26
C LEU A 60 -18.06 4.37 -0.59
N ASN A 61 -18.22 3.20 -1.20
CA ASN A 61 -17.32 2.08 -0.95
C ASN A 61 -16.01 2.31 -1.71
N PHE A 62 -14.90 1.86 -1.14
CA PHE A 62 -13.58 2.04 -1.73
C PHE A 62 -12.81 0.72 -1.74
N ILE A 63 -12.21 0.38 -2.87
CA ILE A 63 -11.26 -0.74 -2.99
C ILE A 63 -9.94 -0.17 -3.50
N ASN A 64 -8.91 -0.23 -2.66
CA ASN A 64 -7.55 0.01 -3.07
C ASN A 64 -7.00 -1.27 -3.69
N PHE A 65 -6.69 -1.24 -4.98
CA PHE A 65 -6.13 -2.39 -5.66
C PHE A 65 -4.61 -2.47 -5.57
N ALA A 66 -3.94 -1.42 -5.08
CA ALA A 66 -2.55 -1.17 -5.41
C ALA A 66 -1.58 -2.34 -5.18
N GLY A 67 -0.68 -2.52 -6.14
CA GLY A 67 0.14 -3.71 -6.27
C GLY A 67 1.36 -3.69 -5.35
N ALA A 68 1.71 -4.85 -4.80
CA ALA A 68 2.91 -5.04 -4.00
C ALA A 68 4.19 -4.67 -4.79
N ILE A 69 5.17 -4.11 -4.08
CA ILE A 69 6.48 -3.75 -4.64
C ILE A 69 7.48 -4.89 -4.38
N LYS A 70 8.60 -4.89 -5.10
CA LYS A 70 9.72 -5.79 -4.85
C LYS A 70 10.30 -5.56 -3.44
N TYR A 71 10.33 -6.61 -2.61
CA TYR A 71 10.84 -6.53 -1.24
C TYR A 71 12.09 -7.37 -1.01
N SER A 72 12.20 -8.51 -1.69
CA SER A 72 13.35 -9.39 -1.58
C SER A 72 14.39 -9.11 -2.66
N LEU A 73 15.66 -9.27 -2.30
CA LEU A 73 16.76 -9.39 -3.26
C LEU A 73 16.50 -10.53 -4.27
N PHE A 74 15.69 -11.51 -3.88
CA PHE A 74 15.37 -12.73 -4.63
C PHE A 74 13.95 -12.73 -5.23
N ASP A 75 13.18 -11.65 -5.10
CA ASP A 75 11.89 -11.53 -5.78
C ASP A 75 12.15 -11.30 -7.28
N ASP A 76 11.75 -12.26 -8.10
CA ASP A 76 11.81 -12.13 -9.56
C ASP A 76 10.73 -11.16 -10.06
N ILE A 77 11.13 -10.35 -11.04
CA ILE A 77 10.45 -9.17 -11.62
C ILE A 77 9.05 -9.45 -12.21
N ASP A 78 8.66 -10.72 -12.29
CA ASP A 78 7.43 -11.16 -12.93
C ASP A 78 6.16 -10.73 -12.17
N PHE A 79 6.21 -10.43 -10.87
CA PHE A 79 5.01 -10.07 -10.09
C PHE A 79 4.18 -8.92 -10.70
N ILE A 80 4.82 -7.85 -11.16
CA ILE A 80 4.11 -6.67 -11.70
C ILE A 80 3.49 -6.99 -13.06
N SER A 81 4.22 -7.67 -13.95
CA SER A 81 3.69 -8.21 -15.22
C SER A 81 2.43 -9.06 -14.98
N HIS A 82 2.38 -9.80 -13.87
CA HIS A 82 1.28 -10.68 -13.52
C HIS A 82 0.12 -9.99 -12.79
N TYR A 83 0.41 -9.09 -11.86
CA TYR A 83 -0.56 -8.17 -11.27
C TYR A 83 -1.31 -7.42 -12.39
N LEU A 84 -0.60 -7.05 -13.48
CA LEU A 84 -1.14 -6.41 -14.68
C LEU A 84 -2.00 -7.32 -15.58
N LYS A 85 -1.61 -8.58 -15.81
CA LYS A 85 -2.45 -9.57 -16.51
C LYS A 85 -3.77 -9.84 -15.78
N SER A 86 -3.78 -9.70 -14.45
CA SER A 86 -4.94 -9.92 -13.60
C SER A 86 -5.87 -8.71 -13.44
N PHE A 87 -5.62 -7.56 -14.09
CA PHE A 87 -6.48 -6.35 -14.07
C PHE A 87 -7.93 -6.59 -14.46
N ARG A 88 -8.25 -7.79 -14.96
CA ARG A 88 -9.61 -8.26 -15.22
C ARG A 88 -10.55 -8.06 -14.04
N PHE A 89 -10.08 -8.06 -12.78
CA PHE A 89 -10.93 -7.84 -11.60
C PHE A 89 -11.36 -6.37 -11.37
N MET A 90 -10.66 -5.38 -11.93
CA MET A 90 -10.90 -3.96 -11.66
C MET A 90 -12.01 -3.38 -12.55
N LYS A 91 -13.17 -4.03 -12.60
CA LYS A 91 -14.32 -3.58 -13.40
C LYS A 91 -15.67 -4.01 -12.79
N ALA A 92 -16.75 -3.59 -13.43
CA ALA A 92 -18.10 -4.00 -13.04
C ALA A 92 -18.26 -5.54 -13.10
N PRO A 93 -19.01 -6.16 -12.15
CA PRO A 93 -19.82 -5.52 -11.11
C PRO A 93 -19.08 -5.18 -9.80
N LEU A 94 -17.78 -5.47 -9.67
CA LEU A 94 -17.01 -5.22 -8.44
C LEU A 94 -16.85 -3.72 -8.14
N VAL A 95 -16.51 -2.93 -9.16
CA VAL A 95 -16.37 -1.47 -9.08
C VAL A 95 -17.19 -0.77 -10.16
N ASP A 96 -17.75 0.39 -9.83
CA ASP A 96 -18.50 1.28 -10.72
C ASP A 96 -17.57 2.25 -11.48
N GLY A 97 -16.34 2.45 -11.00
CA GLY A 97 -15.35 3.34 -11.63
C GLY A 97 -13.99 3.25 -10.96
N LEU A 98 -12.95 3.79 -11.61
CA LEU A 98 -11.57 3.62 -11.20
C LEU A 98 -10.79 4.94 -11.24
N VAL A 99 -10.10 5.27 -10.15
CA VAL A 99 -9.03 6.27 -10.15
C VAL A 99 -7.71 5.55 -10.46
N THR A 100 -6.95 6.03 -11.43
CA THR A 100 -5.68 5.41 -11.85
C THR A 100 -4.49 6.31 -11.57
N TRP A 101 -3.34 5.73 -11.23
CA TRP A 101 -2.05 6.43 -11.18
C TRP A 101 -1.07 5.78 -12.16
N THR A 102 -1.38 5.87 -13.44
CA THR A 102 -0.66 5.18 -14.53
C THR A 102 0.84 5.46 -14.55
N SER A 103 1.24 6.71 -14.30
CA SER A 103 2.67 7.10 -14.27
C SER A 103 3.51 6.36 -13.23
N SER A 104 2.90 5.81 -12.18
CA SER A 104 3.62 5.00 -11.19
C SER A 104 4.10 3.66 -11.76
N MET A 105 3.56 3.23 -12.91
CA MET A 105 3.88 1.97 -13.57
C MET A 105 4.99 2.11 -14.63
N CYS A 106 5.36 3.34 -15.02
CA CYS A 106 6.31 3.59 -16.13
C CYS A 106 7.72 3.05 -15.90
N ASN A 107 8.14 2.87 -14.63
CA ASN A 107 9.44 2.26 -14.33
C ASN A 107 9.46 0.74 -14.52
N LEU A 108 8.29 0.13 -14.71
CA LEU A 108 8.06 -1.30 -14.65
C LEU A 108 7.45 -1.85 -15.94
N LEU A 109 6.75 -0.99 -16.69
CA LEU A 109 6.17 -1.29 -17.98
C LEU A 109 6.46 -0.19 -19.00
N ASP A 110 6.46 -0.56 -20.27
CA ASP A 110 6.40 0.39 -21.36
C ASP A 110 5.00 1.06 -21.45
N ASN A 111 4.98 2.29 -21.96
CA ASN A 111 3.77 3.10 -22.05
C ASN A 111 2.65 2.44 -22.88
N LYS A 112 2.99 1.66 -23.92
CA LYS A 112 1.99 1.03 -24.79
C LYS A 112 1.23 -0.06 -24.04
N THR A 113 1.93 -0.85 -23.22
CA THR A 113 1.31 -1.88 -22.38
C THR A 113 0.37 -1.28 -21.34
N ILE A 114 0.75 -0.17 -20.71
CA ILE A 114 -0.10 0.55 -19.74
C ILE A 114 -1.38 1.04 -20.43
N VAL A 115 -1.24 1.77 -21.55
CA VAL A 115 -2.36 2.31 -22.32
C VAL A 115 -3.32 1.21 -22.78
N ASN A 116 -2.80 0.09 -23.31
CA ASN A 116 -3.61 -1.04 -23.75
C ASN A 116 -4.39 -1.68 -22.59
N THR A 117 -3.76 -1.82 -21.43
CA THR A 117 -4.40 -2.41 -20.23
C THR A 117 -5.62 -1.60 -19.80
N PHE A 118 -5.47 -0.28 -19.64
CA PHE A 118 -6.57 0.57 -19.21
C PHE A 118 -7.62 0.78 -20.32
N ASN A 119 -7.23 0.82 -21.59
CA ASN A 119 -8.19 0.84 -22.70
C ASN A 119 -9.10 -0.41 -22.72
N ALA A 120 -8.57 -1.58 -22.35
CA ALA A 120 -9.35 -2.82 -22.28
C ALA A 120 -10.41 -2.83 -21.16
N LEU A 121 -10.35 -1.89 -20.20
CA LEU A 121 -11.35 -1.74 -19.14
C LEU A 121 -12.55 -0.89 -19.57
N LYS A 122 -12.50 -0.22 -20.73
CA LYS A 122 -13.65 0.52 -21.27
C LYS A 122 -14.85 -0.44 -21.47
N PRO A 123 -16.10 0.01 -21.20
CA PRO A 123 -16.53 1.39 -20.97
C PRO A 123 -16.50 1.84 -19.49
N LEU A 124 -15.75 1.18 -18.59
CA LEU A 124 -15.66 1.58 -17.19
C LEU A 124 -15.23 3.06 -17.04
N PRO A 125 -15.95 3.89 -16.28
CA PRO A 125 -15.53 5.26 -15.98
C PRO A 125 -14.18 5.27 -15.25
N MET A 126 -13.22 6.00 -15.82
CA MET A 126 -11.87 6.14 -15.28
C MET A 126 -11.46 7.60 -15.19
N VAL A 127 -10.60 7.94 -14.22
CA VAL A 127 -9.89 9.21 -14.08
C VAL A 127 -8.45 8.92 -13.68
N ASP A 128 -7.48 9.47 -14.40
CA ASP A 128 -6.07 9.32 -14.04
C ASP A 128 -5.55 10.51 -13.21
N ILE A 129 -4.64 10.28 -12.27
CA ILE A 129 -3.97 11.34 -11.48
C ILE A 129 -2.50 11.55 -11.86
N GLY A 130 -2.00 10.74 -12.79
CA GLY A 130 -0.67 10.84 -13.38
C GLY A 130 -0.61 11.82 -14.56
N TYR A 131 0.40 11.63 -15.40
CA TYR A 131 0.67 12.47 -16.57
C TYR A 131 0.46 11.75 -17.91
N MET A 132 0.10 10.46 -17.91
CA MET A 132 -0.09 9.71 -19.16
C MET A 132 -1.42 10.06 -19.81
N ASP A 133 -1.39 10.41 -21.10
CA ASP A 133 -2.59 10.60 -21.91
C ASP A 133 -3.15 9.25 -22.36
N ILE A 134 -4.33 8.89 -21.87
CA ILE A 134 -5.09 7.74 -22.34
C ILE A 134 -6.40 8.26 -22.95
N ASP A 135 -6.65 7.92 -24.21
CA ASP A 135 -7.81 8.39 -24.95
C ASP A 135 -9.13 8.16 -24.17
N GLY A 136 -9.97 9.19 -24.06
CA GLY A 136 -11.24 9.16 -23.34
C GLY A 136 -11.16 9.08 -21.80
N ILE A 137 -9.96 9.07 -21.20
CA ILE A 137 -9.75 9.09 -19.74
C ILE A 137 -9.17 10.47 -19.36
N PRO A 138 -9.92 11.32 -18.64
CA PRO A 138 -9.40 12.61 -18.21
C PRO A 138 -8.36 12.46 -17.10
N CYS A 139 -7.42 13.39 -17.05
CA CYS A 139 -6.38 13.42 -16.03
C CYS A 139 -6.58 14.59 -15.05
N ILE A 140 -6.24 14.39 -13.78
CA ILE A 140 -5.90 15.47 -12.86
C ILE A 140 -4.39 15.65 -12.97
N ARG A 141 -3.86 16.80 -13.37
CA ARG A 141 -2.43 17.05 -13.64
C ARG A 141 -1.78 18.04 -12.67
N ILE A 142 -0.45 17.94 -12.55
CA ILE A 142 0.40 18.91 -11.83
C ILE A 142 0.75 20.02 -12.82
N ASP A 143 0.62 21.25 -12.37
CA ASP A 143 1.08 22.42 -13.13
C ASP A 143 2.56 22.69 -12.85
N ASN A 144 3.45 21.93 -13.53
CA ASN A 144 4.90 22.12 -13.38
C ASN A 144 5.38 23.49 -13.88
N HIS A 145 4.70 24.08 -14.88
CA HIS A 145 5.01 25.41 -15.38
C HIS A 145 4.81 26.47 -14.29
N ASN A 146 3.60 26.54 -13.75
CA ASN A 146 3.29 27.46 -12.67
C ASN A 146 4.13 27.19 -11.42
N SER A 147 4.46 25.93 -11.14
CA SER A 147 5.26 25.57 -9.96
C SER A 147 6.68 26.15 -9.99
N ILE A 148 7.39 26.02 -11.11
CA ILE A 148 8.73 26.60 -11.25
C ILE A 148 8.66 28.12 -11.36
N ALA A 149 7.64 28.66 -12.03
CA ALA A 149 7.42 30.10 -12.10
C ALA A 149 7.25 30.73 -10.70
N LEU A 150 6.52 30.07 -9.79
CA LEU A 150 6.36 30.54 -8.40
C LEU A 150 7.67 30.52 -7.61
N ILE A 151 8.51 29.50 -7.78
CA ILE A 151 9.86 29.47 -7.17
C ILE A 151 10.69 30.63 -7.72
N MET A 152 10.76 30.76 -9.05
CA MET A 152 11.58 31.78 -9.71
C MET A 152 11.12 33.19 -9.35
N ASP A 153 9.81 33.43 -9.32
CA ASP A 153 9.22 34.69 -8.88
C ASP A 153 9.65 35.03 -7.44
N HIS A 154 9.56 34.08 -6.52
CA HIS A 154 10.00 34.28 -5.15
C HIS A 154 11.51 34.61 -5.09
N LEU A 155 12.36 33.81 -5.73
CA LEU A 155 13.82 34.01 -5.68
C LEU A 155 14.26 35.32 -6.33
N VAL A 156 13.69 35.71 -7.46
CA VAL A 156 14.09 36.92 -8.19
C VAL A 156 13.46 38.18 -7.59
N ASN A 157 12.15 38.17 -7.29
CA ASN A 157 11.46 39.37 -6.85
C ASN A 157 11.53 39.60 -5.34
N THR A 158 11.63 38.54 -4.52
CA THR A 158 11.75 38.68 -3.06
C THR A 158 13.21 38.81 -2.62
N HIS A 159 14.10 38.00 -3.19
CA HIS A 159 15.50 37.94 -2.75
C HIS A 159 16.48 38.64 -3.69
N HIS A 160 16.04 39.05 -4.88
CA HIS A 160 16.89 39.65 -5.91
C HIS A 160 18.05 38.76 -6.38
N TYR A 161 17.90 37.45 -6.25
CA TYR A 161 18.86 36.46 -6.72
C TYR A 161 18.91 36.41 -8.25
N LYS A 162 20.10 36.13 -8.80
CA LYS A 162 20.39 36.17 -10.24
C LYS A 162 21.20 34.96 -10.71
N ASN A 163 22.03 34.39 -9.85
CA ASN A 163 22.96 33.33 -10.16
C ASN A 163 22.43 32.00 -9.61
N PHE A 164 21.91 31.15 -10.50
CA PHE A 164 21.20 29.93 -10.11
C PHE A 164 21.92 28.67 -10.55
N VAL A 165 21.83 27.63 -9.72
CA VAL A 165 22.18 26.24 -10.06
C VAL A 165 20.90 25.42 -10.09
N TYR A 166 20.77 24.53 -11.08
CA TYR A 166 19.72 23.54 -11.12
C TYR A 166 20.27 22.14 -10.86
N MET A 167 19.66 21.38 -9.95
CA MET A 167 20.05 19.99 -9.67
C MET A 167 18.84 19.04 -9.73
N GLY A 168 18.94 18.02 -10.58
CA GLY A 168 17.90 17.01 -10.81
C GLY A 168 18.49 15.65 -11.16
N SER A 169 17.66 14.74 -11.67
CA SER A 169 18.06 13.37 -12.03
C SER A 169 17.55 12.97 -13.40
N LYS A 170 18.34 12.20 -14.15
CA LYS A 170 18.02 11.77 -15.54
C LYS A 170 16.97 10.66 -15.61
N ILE A 171 16.75 9.92 -14.53
CA ILE A 171 15.79 8.81 -14.50
C ILE A 171 14.33 9.26 -14.29
N SER A 172 14.09 10.56 -14.06
CA SER A 172 12.77 11.09 -13.73
C SER A 172 12.32 12.09 -14.80
N GLU A 173 11.31 11.72 -15.58
CA GLU A 173 10.70 12.61 -16.59
C GLU A 173 10.24 13.95 -15.98
N PRO A 174 9.57 13.98 -14.80
CA PRO A 174 9.21 15.25 -14.17
C PRO A 174 10.41 16.18 -13.91
N HIS A 175 11.60 15.64 -13.64
CA HIS A 175 12.80 16.47 -13.41
C HIS A 175 13.31 17.08 -14.72
N LEU A 176 13.22 16.36 -15.83
CA LEU A 176 13.57 16.88 -17.17
C LEU A 176 12.60 17.99 -17.59
N THR A 177 11.30 17.79 -17.37
CA THR A 177 10.28 18.81 -17.65
C THR A 177 10.50 20.06 -16.79
N ARG A 178 10.80 19.92 -15.50
CA ARG A 178 11.11 21.06 -14.61
C ARG A 178 12.37 21.83 -15.06
N LEU A 179 13.40 21.14 -15.54
CA LEU A 179 14.61 21.78 -16.09
C LEU A 179 14.28 22.63 -17.33
N ALA A 180 13.41 22.12 -18.21
CA ALA A 180 12.98 22.88 -19.39
C ALA A 180 12.27 24.19 -18.99
N VAL A 181 11.33 24.10 -18.04
CA VAL A 181 10.62 25.28 -17.51
C VAL A 181 11.57 26.26 -16.80
N TYR A 182 12.51 25.77 -16.01
CA TYR A 182 13.53 26.63 -15.36
C TYR A 182 14.29 27.50 -16.37
N ARG A 183 14.68 26.92 -17.51
CA ARG A 183 15.36 27.65 -18.58
C ARG A 183 14.47 28.69 -19.26
N GLU A 184 13.17 28.44 -19.36
CA GLU A 184 12.21 29.42 -19.88
C GLU A 184 12.04 30.59 -18.91
N GLU A 185 11.92 30.31 -17.60
CA GLU A 185 11.79 31.35 -16.58
C GLU A 185 13.06 32.20 -16.45
N LEU A 186 14.27 31.62 -16.58
CA LEU A 186 15.51 32.41 -16.66
C LEU A 186 15.43 33.48 -17.78
N LYS A 187 15.00 33.07 -18.98
CA LYS A 187 14.84 33.99 -20.12
C LYS A 187 13.81 35.08 -19.86
N LYS A 188 12.68 34.72 -19.23
CA LYS A 188 11.61 35.65 -18.87
C LYS A 188 12.06 36.75 -17.92
N TYR A 189 12.95 36.44 -16.96
CA TYR A 189 13.55 37.43 -16.06
C TYR A 189 14.81 38.10 -16.64
N GLY A 190 15.18 37.81 -17.90
CA GLY A 190 16.39 38.39 -18.53
C GLY A 190 17.71 37.87 -17.95
N LEU A 191 17.69 36.69 -17.32
CA LEU A 191 18.85 36.05 -16.72
C LEU A 191 19.50 35.04 -17.68
N GLN A 192 20.81 34.85 -17.55
CA GLN A 192 21.56 33.89 -18.36
C GLN A 192 21.93 32.65 -17.54
N GLU A 193 21.85 31.47 -18.17
CA GLU A 193 22.36 30.22 -17.58
C GLU A 193 23.91 30.29 -17.53
N LEU A 194 24.47 30.23 -16.31
CA LEU A 194 25.91 30.24 -16.10
C LEU A 194 26.54 28.90 -16.53
N PRO A 195 27.81 28.86 -16.97
CA PRO A 195 28.48 27.61 -17.33
C PRO A 195 28.51 26.61 -16.16
N ASN A 196 28.37 25.31 -16.39
CA ASN A 196 28.48 24.29 -15.34
C ASN A 196 27.52 24.49 -14.15
N THR A 197 26.28 24.92 -14.39
CA THR A 197 25.26 25.13 -13.33
C THR A 197 24.05 24.19 -13.42
N VAL A 198 24.02 23.25 -14.36
CA VAL A 198 22.96 22.24 -14.46
C VAL A 198 23.53 20.86 -14.20
N TYR A 199 23.09 20.23 -13.10
CA TYR A 199 23.53 18.92 -12.65
C TYR A 199 22.39 17.92 -12.73
N MET A 200 22.43 17.03 -13.72
CA MET A 200 21.46 15.94 -13.88
C MET A 200 22.14 14.61 -13.52
N THR A 201 21.95 14.16 -12.28
CA THR A 201 22.54 12.94 -11.73
C THR A 201 21.99 11.67 -12.41
N LYS A 202 22.68 10.54 -12.27
CA LYS A 202 22.19 9.27 -12.82
C LYS A 202 21.03 8.74 -11.98
N THR A 203 21.18 8.71 -10.66
CA THR A 203 20.11 8.36 -9.72
C THR A 203 19.87 9.49 -8.71
N MET A 204 18.92 9.30 -7.80
CA MET A 204 18.71 10.19 -6.66
C MET A 204 19.47 9.71 -5.41
N ASP A 205 20.42 8.77 -5.57
CA ASP A 205 21.18 8.24 -4.46
C ASP A 205 22.20 9.25 -3.95
N SER A 206 22.52 9.16 -2.65
CA SER A 206 23.40 10.11 -1.98
C SER A 206 24.79 10.21 -2.61
N ILE A 207 25.31 9.11 -3.15
CA ILE A 207 26.63 9.06 -3.80
C ILE A 207 26.64 9.93 -5.07
N ASP A 208 25.65 9.77 -5.94
CA ASP A 208 25.57 10.53 -7.19
C ASP A 208 25.34 12.02 -6.93
N ILE A 209 24.52 12.36 -5.94
CA ILE A 209 24.28 13.74 -5.51
C ILE A 209 25.57 14.35 -4.94
N ALA A 210 26.29 13.62 -4.08
CA ALA A 210 27.56 14.09 -3.52
C ALA A 210 28.62 14.34 -4.61
N MET A 211 28.67 13.50 -5.64
CA MET A 211 29.54 13.75 -6.81
C MET A 211 29.16 15.04 -7.55
N ALA A 212 27.88 15.32 -7.73
CA ALA A 212 27.43 16.58 -8.33
C ALA A 212 27.78 17.80 -7.47
N VAL A 213 27.59 17.72 -6.15
CA VAL A 213 27.99 18.78 -5.21
C VAL A 213 29.51 19.01 -5.24
N ASN A 214 30.32 17.96 -5.33
CA ASN A 214 31.77 18.08 -5.49
C ASN A 214 32.18 18.83 -6.75
N GLN A 215 31.53 18.54 -7.87
CA GLN A 215 31.77 19.23 -9.13
C GLN A 215 31.37 20.71 -9.02
N LEU A 216 30.21 21.00 -8.40
CA LEU A 216 29.76 22.36 -8.15
C LEU A 216 30.77 23.16 -7.32
N CYS A 217 31.19 22.62 -6.17
CA CYS A 217 32.16 23.29 -5.28
C CYS A 217 33.55 23.43 -5.91
N SER A 218 33.88 22.62 -6.93
CA SER A 218 35.13 22.77 -7.68
C SER A 218 35.04 23.89 -8.73
N ALA A 219 33.83 24.16 -9.23
CA ALA A 219 33.58 25.17 -10.25
C ALA A 219 33.27 26.56 -9.66
N TYR A 220 32.71 26.62 -8.45
CA TYR A 220 32.21 27.85 -7.83
C TYR A 220 32.55 27.93 -6.34
N ASP A 221 32.88 29.14 -5.87
CA ASP A 221 33.05 29.44 -4.44
C ASP A 221 31.70 29.81 -3.82
N LEU A 222 31.01 28.81 -3.26
CA LEU A 222 29.67 28.96 -2.70
C LEU A 222 29.61 29.78 -1.39
N LYS A 223 30.74 30.21 -0.83
CA LYS A 223 30.75 31.17 0.31
C LYS A 223 30.73 32.62 -0.15
N ASN A 224 31.00 32.86 -1.43
CA ASN A 224 30.91 34.17 -2.03
C ASN A 224 29.56 34.33 -2.74
N HIS A 225 28.67 35.14 -2.16
CA HIS A 225 27.33 35.39 -2.70
C HIS A 225 27.30 35.87 -4.16
N ASN A 226 28.39 36.44 -4.69
CA ASN A 226 28.43 36.85 -6.10
C ASN A 226 28.64 35.67 -7.07
N SER A 227 28.97 34.47 -6.60
CA SER A 227 29.24 33.32 -7.46
C SER A 227 27.96 32.57 -7.81
N ILE A 228 27.20 32.11 -6.81
CA ILE A 228 25.92 31.41 -6.92
C ILE A 228 25.05 31.86 -5.74
N ASP A 229 23.84 32.32 -6.02
CA ASP A 229 22.87 32.77 -5.01
C ASP A 229 22.04 31.60 -4.46
N CYS A 230 21.58 30.71 -5.35
CA CYS A 230 20.65 29.66 -4.97
C CYS A 230 20.79 28.38 -5.80
N ILE A 231 20.65 27.23 -5.13
CA ILE A 231 20.50 25.91 -5.76
C ILE A 231 19.01 25.54 -5.78
N ILE A 232 18.44 25.46 -6.98
CA ILE A 232 17.09 24.97 -7.23
C ILE A 232 17.16 23.47 -7.49
N THR A 233 16.53 22.68 -6.63
CA THR A 233 16.53 21.22 -6.77
C THR A 233 15.19 20.71 -7.29
N ALA A 234 15.23 19.62 -8.04
CA ALA A 234 14.04 19.01 -8.62
C ALA A 234 13.21 18.22 -7.59
N SER A 235 13.71 17.98 -6.38
CA SER A 235 12.96 17.33 -5.29
C SER A 235 13.60 17.59 -3.92
N ASP A 236 12.81 17.50 -2.85
CA ASP A 236 13.27 17.65 -1.47
C ASP A 236 14.32 16.61 -1.05
N ILE A 237 14.31 15.40 -1.60
CA ILE A 237 15.36 14.38 -1.37
C ILE A 237 16.73 14.90 -1.81
N ILE A 238 16.81 15.50 -3.01
CA ILE A 238 18.03 16.12 -3.53
C ILE A 238 18.41 17.31 -2.66
N ALA A 239 17.45 18.18 -2.33
CA ALA A 239 17.68 19.33 -1.44
C ALA A 239 18.31 18.92 -0.11
N SER A 240 17.74 17.93 0.59
CA SER A 240 18.26 17.48 1.88
C SER A 240 19.68 16.92 1.78
N THR A 241 19.96 16.12 0.75
CA THR A 241 21.30 15.56 0.56
C THR A 241 22.32 16.63 0.16
N VAL A 242 21.94 17.62 -0.64
CA VAL A 242 22.80 18.77 -0.95
C VAL A 242 23.12 19.55 0.32
N ILE A 243 22.13 19.84 1.18
CA ILE A 243 22.34 20.51 2.47
C ILE A 243 23.36 19.74 3.33
N GLU A 244 23.21 18.42 3.45
CA GLU A 244 24.13 17.57 4.21
C GLU A 244 25.56 17.59 3.65
N GLU A 245 25.72 17.57 2.33
CA GLU A 245 27.03 17.62 1.69
C GLU A 245 27.70 19.00 1.81
N LEU A 246 26.94 20.08 1.70
CA LEU A 246 27.46 21.43 1.91
C LEU A 246 27.90 21.64 3.38
N ASP A 247 27.13 21.11 4.32
CA ASP A 247 27.44 21.18 5.75
C ASP A 247 28.77 20.48 6.10
N LYS A 248 29.04 19.30 5.50
CA LYS A 248 30.35 18.61 5.64
C LYS A 248 31.53 19.47 5.20
N ARG A 249 31.30 20.51 4.40
CA ARG A 249 32.30 21.46 3.88
C ARG A 249 32.23 22.82 4.61
N GLY A 250 31.41 22.93 5.65
CA GLY A 250 31.20 24.15 6.41
C GLY A 250 30.58 25.28 5.58
N ILE A 251 29.74 24.94 4.60
CA ILE A 251 28.91 25.87 3.81
C ILE A 251 27.50 25.82 4.39
N ASN A 252 27.00 26.97 4.85
CA ASN A 252 25.76 27.08 5.59
C ASN A 252 24.58 27.39 4.67
N VAL A 253 23.45 26.75 4.92
CA VAL A 253 22.17 27.04 4.25
C VAL A 253 21.20 27.62 5.29
N PRO A 254 20.61 28.80 5.07
CA PRO A 254 20.67 29.65 3.87
C PRO A 254 21.84 30.66 3.84
N LYS A 255 22.64 30.76 4.93
CA LYS A 255 23.55 31.89 5.15
C LYS A 255 24.54 32.12 4.03
N ASP A 256 25.18 31.07 3.52
CA ASP A 256 26.18 31.17 2.46
C ASP A 256 25.51 30.95 1.08
N ILE A 257 24.55 30.04 1.02
CA ILE A 257 23.80 29.71 -0.21
C ILE A 257 22.36 29.31 0.10
N ALA A 258 21.41 29.80 -0.70
CA ALA A 258 20.01 29.43 -0.60
C ALA A 258 19.73 28.11 -1.33
N ILE A 259 18.74 27.35 -0.87
CA ILE A 259 18.30 26.10 -1.51
C ILE A 259 16.78 26.05 -1.60
N THR A 260 16.26 25.55 -2.71
CA THR A 260 14.83 25.23 -2.86
C THR A 260 14.62 23.79 -3.28
N GLY A 261 13.44 23.27 -2.97
CA GLY A 261 13.04 21.90 -3.24
C GLY A 261 11.70 21.77 -3.96
N PHE A 262 11.22 20.54 -4.02
CA PHE A 262 9.97 20.16 -4.66
C PHE A 262 9.37 18.93 -3.96
N ASN A 263 8.04 18.86 -3.92
CA ASN A 263 7.21 17.76 -3.39
C ASN A 263 6.81 17.86 -1.90
N ASN A 264 7.37 18.78 -1.11
CA ASN A 264 7.08 18.90 0.32
C ASN A 264 7.22 17.58 1.11
N GLN A 265 8.33 16.87 0.90
CA GLN A 265 8.58 15.57 1.52
C GLN A 265 9.20 15.70 2.90
N TYR A 266 9.08 14.63 3.70
CA TYR A 266 9.63 14.54 5.04
C TYR A 266 11.11 14.94 5.12
N ASN A 267 11.94 14.48 4.17
CA ASN A 267 13.36 14.84 4.08
C ASN A 267 13.60 16.35 3.99
N GLY A 268 12.75 17.09 3.29
CA GLY A 268 12.85 18.56 3.20
C GLY A 268 12.42 19.24 4.49
N ILE A 269 11.45 18.67 5.22
CA ILE A 269 10.96 19.20 6.49
C ILE A 269 12.02 19.00 7.60
N THR A 270 12.65 17.83 7.66
CA THR A 270 13.61 17.46 8.71
C THR A 270 15.06 17.76 8.38
N ALA A 271 15.33 18.34 7.21
CA ALA A 271 16.64 18.85 6.86
C ALA A 271 17.11 19.89 7.91
N ARG A 272 18.43 19.99 8.11
CA ARG A 272 19.03 20.97 9.04
C ARG A 272 18.56 22.40 8.81
N SER A 273 18.31 22.75 7.54
CA SER A 273 17.59 23.95 7.15
C SER A 273 16.32 23.51 6.46
N PRO A 274 15.13 23.61 7.11
CA PRO A 274 13.87 23.22 6.51
C PRO A 274 13.67 23.84 5.13
N VAL A 275 13.38 23.00 4.15
CA VAL A 275 13.48 23.34 2.73
C VAL A 275 12.26 24.13 2.26
N THR A 276 12.48 25.31 1.70
CA THR A 276 11.50 26.06 0.90
C THR A 276 11.18 25.26 -0.35
N THR A 277 9.92 24.88 -0.54
CA THR A 277 9.55 23.81 -1.49
C THR A 277 8.18 24.03 -2.09
N MET A 278 7.93 23.41 -3.24
CA MET A 278 6.60 23.36 -3.85
C MET A 278 5.76 22.23 -3.26
N ASN A 279 4.61 22.59 -2.68
CA ASN A 279 3.55 21.66 -2.34
C ASN A 279 2.68 21.39 -3.58
N LEU A 280 2.66 20.13 -4.01
CA LEU A 280 1.93 19.68 -5.20
C LEU A 280 0.51 19.20 -4.89
N GLU A 281 0.07 19.36 -3.64
CA GLU A 281 -1.33 19.18 -3.22
C GLU A 281 -1.85 17.75 -3.52
N TYR A 282 -1.01 16.73 -3.30
CA TYR A 282 -1.31 15.32 -3.60
C TYR A 282 -2.64 14.85 -3.00
N PHE A 283 -2.90 15.17 -1.74
CA PHE A 283 -4.19 14.94 -1.08
C PHE A 283 -5.37 15.53 -1.86
N LYS A 284 -5.30 16.83 -2.22
CA LYS A 284 -6.39 17.51 -2.95
C LYS A 284 -6.58 16.91 -4.34
N ARG A 285 -5.52 16.43 -4.98
CA ARG A 285 -5.57 15.76 -6.29
C ARG A 285 -6.28 14.40 -6.19
N GLY A 286 -5.96 13.61 -5.15
CA GLY A 286 -6.69 12.37 -4.85
C GLY A 286 -8.18 12.62 -4.63
N TYR A 287 -8.52 13.65 -3.85
CA TYR A 287 -9.90 14.06 -3.60
C TYR A 287 -10.62 14.49 -4.90
N ALA A 288 -9.99 15.38 -5.67
CA ALA A 288 -10.55 15.91 -6.92
C ALA A 288 -10.72 14.83 -8.00
N ALA A 289 -9.89 13.78 -7.99
CA ALA A 289 -10.03 12.65 -8.90
C ALA A 289 -11.31 11.86 -8.64
N VAL A 290 -11.67 11.67 -7.36
CA VAL A 290 -12.95 11.04 -6.98
C VAL A 290 -14.12 11.91 -7.39
N GLU A 291 -14.06 13.23 -7.19
CA GLU A 291 -15.13 14.13 -7.64
C GLU A 291 -15.36 14.04 -9.15
N LEU A 292 -14.29 14.07 -9.94
CA LEU A 292 -14.36 13.96 -11.39
C LEU A 292 -14.85 12.57 -11.82
N LEU A 293 -14.48 11.52 -11.09
CA LEU A 293 -14.96 10.16 -11.35
C LEU A 293 -16.47 10.05 -11.09
N ILE A 294 -16.97 10.63 -9.99
CA ILE A 294 -18.41 10.69 -9.72
C ILE A 294 -19.14 11.41 -10.86
N ASP A 295 -18.61 12.55 -11.32
CA ASP A 295 -19.23 13.30 -12.43
C ASP A 295 -19.33 12.47 -13.72
N ARG A 296 -18.29 11.67 -14.00
CA ARG A 296 -18.28 10.73 -15.14
C ARG A 296 -19.30 9.61 -14.98
N ILE A 297 -19.41 9.03 -13.79
CA ILE A 297 -20.42 8.00 -13.49
C ILE A 297 -21.83 8.60 -13.65
N MET A 298 -22.03 9.86 -13.23
CA MET A 298 -23.31 10.55 -13.33
C MET A 298 -23.69 10.92 -14.77
N SER A 299 -22.70 11.25 -15.61
CA SER A 299 -22.92 11.75 -16.98
C SER A 299 -22.02 11.04 -17.99
N PRO A 300 -22.28 9.75 -18.32
CA PRO A 300 -21.39 8.93 -19.16
C PRO A 300 -21.14 9.50 -20.56
N GLU A 301 -22.13 10.21 -21.13
CA GLU A 301 -22.06 10.80 -22.47
C GLU A 301 -21.26 12.11 -22.52
N THR A 302 -20.91 12.69 -21.36
CA THR A 302 -20.19 13.96 -21.30
C THR A 302 -18.69 13.74 -21.47
N ILE A 303 -18.07 14.50 -22.38
CA ILE A 303 -16.61 14.53 -22.51
C ILE A 303 -16.06 15.41 -21.39
N PHE A 304 -15.21 14.82 -20.55
CA PHE A 304 -14.49 15.54 -19.50
C PHE A 304 -13.05 15.74 -19.94
N HIS A 305 -12.50 16.92 -19.66
CA HIS A 305 -11.13 17.28 -20.00
C HIS A 305 -10.20 17.21 -18.80
N THR A 306 -8.91 17.15 -19.08
CA THR A 306 -7.84 17.21 -18.08
C THR A 306 -7.91 18.49 -17.26
N ARG A 307 -7.76 18.36 -15.93
CA ARG A 307 -7.82 19.47 -14.97
C ARG A 307 -6.46 19.65 -14.30
N LEU A 308 -5.93 20.88 -14.32
CA LEU A 308 -4.78 21.26 -13.51
C LEU A 308 -5.23 21.57 -12.08
N VAL A 309 -4.47 21.08 -11.09
CA VAL A 309 -4.66 21.46 -9.69
C VAL A 309 -3.60 22.49 -9.32
N PRO A 310 -4.00 23.67 -8.80
CA PRO A 310 -3.06 24.69 -8.38
C PRO A 310 -2.09 24.16 -7.31
N THR A 311 -0.82 24.50 -7.46
CA THR A 311 0.26 24.20 -6.52
C THR A 311 0.57 25.41 -5.66
N SER A 312 1.19 25.21 -4.50
CA SER A 312 1.53 26.28 -3.56
C SER A 312 3.01 26.25 -3.19
N LEU A 313 3.65 27.43 -3.13
CA LEU A 313 5.01 27.57 -2.61
C LEU A 313 4.94 27.60 -1.08
N LEU A 314 5.68 26.69 -0.43
CA LEU A 314 5.87 26.69 1.01
C LEU A 314 7.22 27.31 1.34
N VAL A 315 7.18 28.54 1.84
CA VAL A 315 8.37 29.28 2.24
C VAL A 315 8.83 28.82 3.62
N ARG A 316 10.10 28.41 3.70
CA ARG A 316 10.80 28.00 4.92
C ARG A 316 12.17 28.69 5.00
N GLN A 317 13.06 28.13 5.82
CA GLN A 317 14.35 28.73 6.16
C GLN A 317 15.40 28.61 5.07
N SER A 318 15.37 27.57 4.22
CA SER A 318 16.46 27.31 3.28
C SER A 318 16.63 28.36 2.18
N CYS A 319 15.63 29.22 1.94
CA CYS A 319 15.75 30.36 1.04
C CYS A 319 16.11 31.68 1.75
N GLY A 320 16.28 31.67 3.08
CA GLY A 320 16.56 32.87 3.87
C GLY A 320 15.33 33.55 4.48
N CYS A 321 14.11 33.06 4.19
CA CYS A 321 12.89 33.59 4.80
C CYS A 321 12.56 32.91 6.13
N PHE A 322 11.68 33.54 6.90
CA PHE A 322 10.95 32.86 7.97
C PHE A 322 9.68 32.20 7.40
N GLU A 323 9.21 31.13 8.03
CA GLU A 323 7.91 30.56 7.71
C GLU A 323 6.80 31.60 7.92
N GLN A 324 5.78 31.58 7.06
CA GLN A 324 4.72 32.59 7.07
C GLN A 324 4.00 32.70 8.42
N SER A 325 3.81 31.59 9.14
CA SER A 325 3.22 31.60 10.50
C SER A 325 4.03 32.45 11.49
N ILE A 326 5.37 32.44 11.37
CA ILE A 326 6.26 33.23 12.21
C ILE A 326 6.15 34.71 11.84
N VAL A 327 6.14 35.02 10.54
CA VAL A 327 5.93 36.39 10.03
C VAL A 327 4.56 36.93 10.46
N ASP A 328 3.52 36.10 10.39
CA ASP A 328 2.15 36.43 10.78
C ASP A 328 2.01 36.68 12.29
N ALA A 329 2.79 35.96 13.11
CA ALA A 329 2.83 36.17 14.54
C ALA A 329 3.43 37.54 14.91
N GLY A 330 4.37 38.05 14.11
CA GLY A 330 5.04 39.34 14.34
C GLY A 330 4.39 40.56 13.65
N THR A 331 3.38 40.36 12.80
CA THR A 331 2.74 41.48 12.08
C THR A 331 1.87 42.31 13.00
N GLN A 332 1.98 43.64 12.88
CA GLN A 332 1.22 44.58 13.71
C GLN A 332 -0.29 44.36 13.58
N ILE A 333 -0.98 44.39 14.71
CA ILE A 333 -2.44 44.30 14.77
C ILE A 333 -3.00 45.59 14.17
N ASN A 334 -3.68 45.47 13.04
CA ASN A 334 -4.28 46.63 12.39
C ASN A 334 -5.49 47.08 13.22
N THR A 335 -5.32 48.13 14.03
CA THR A 335 -6.29 48.64 15.01
C THR A 335 -7.38 49.51 14.38
N ASN A 336 -7.72 49.28 13.11
CA ASN A 336 -8.87 49.93 12.49
C ASN A 336 -10.10 49.57 13.32
N LYS A 337 -10.58 50.54 14.10
CA LYS A 337 -11.79 50.49 14.91
C LYS A 337 -12.96 50.18 13.96
N GLU A 338 -13.27 48.91 13.72
CA GLU A 338 -14.68 48.55 13.57
C GLU A 338 -15.31 48.93 14.92
N SER A 339 -16.24 49.90 14.89
CA SER A 339 -16.65 50.70 16.04
C SER A 339 -17.39 49.88 17.11
N LEU A 340 -16.64 49.19 17.97
CA LEU A 340 -17.16 48.55 19.18
C LEU A 340 -17.17 49.49 20.41
N ALA A 341 -16.76 50.76 20.23
CA ALA A 341 -16.57 51.72 21.32
C ALA A 341 -17.88 52.12 22.06
N GLU A 342 -19.05 51.78 21.50
CA GLU A 342 -20.38 52.05 22.08
C GLU A 342 -21.28 50.80 22.05
N SER A 343 -20.71 49.60 22.02
CA SER A 343 -21.45 48.33 21.91
C SER A 343 -21.79 47.74 23.28
N SER A 344 -22.96 47.10 23.42
CA SER A 344 -23.30 46.35 24.63
C SER A 344 -22.42 45.10 24.77
N GLU A 345 -22.30 44.53 25.98
CA GLU A 345 -21.58 43.28 26.18
C GLU A 345 -22.11 42.16 25.26
N GLU A 346 -23.43 42.13 25.06
CA GLU A 346 -24.11 41.16 24.20
C GLU A 346 -23.74 41.34 22.72
N ASP A 347 -23.58 42.58 22.25
CA ASP A 347 -23.09 42.86 20.89
C ASP A 347 -21.64 42.38 20.70
N VAL A 348 -20.78 42.58 21.71
CA VAL A 348 -19.39 42.12 21.68
C VAL A 348 -19.32 40.59 21.71
N ARG A 349 -20.15 39.93 22.52
CA ARG A 349 -20.29 38.46 22.56
C ARG A 349 -20.73 37.90 21.21
N ASN A 350 -21.75 38.50 20.59
CA ASN A 350 -22.23 38.11 19.27
C ASN A 350 -21.16 38.30 18.17
N TYR A 351 -20.43 39.41 18.22
CA TYR A 351 -19.30 39.66 17.34
C TYR A 351 -18.21 38.60 17.52
N LEU A 352 -17.77 38.35 18.75
CA LEU A 352 -16.77 37.33 19.06
C LEU A 352 -17.22 35.94 18.61
N PHE A 353 -18.46 35.55 18.90
CA PHE A 353 -19.02 34.27 18.44
C PHE A 353 -18.88 34.11 16.92
N SER A 354 -19.25 35.13 16.14
CA SER A 354 -19.15 35.08 14.68
C SER A 354 -17.70 34.94 14.18
N LYS A 355 -16.74 35.63 14.80
CA LYS A 355 -15.32 35.59 14.44
C LYS A 355 -14.68 34.28 14.87
N VAL A 356 -14.93 33.83 16.10
CA VAL A 356 -14.43 32.56 16.64
C VAL A 356 -14.97 31.38 15.83
N LYS A 357 -16.25 31.40 15.44
CA LYS A 357 -16.83 30.38 14.54
C LYS A 357 -16.14 30.35 13.17
N THR A 358 -15.69 31.50 12.67
CA THR A 358 -14.94 31.59 11.42
C THR A 358 -13.52 31.02 11.57
N ILE A 359 -12.88 31.24 12.73
CA ILE A 359 -11.53 30.75 13.05
C ILE A 359 -11.56 29.23 13.31
N PHE A 360 -12.58 28.74 14.00
CA PHE A 360 -12.74 27.33 14.40
C PHE A 360 -14.02 26.73 13.78
N PRO A 361 -14.06 26.53 12.44
CA PRO A 361 -15.28 26.13 11.74
C PRO A 361 -15.76 24.72 12.09
N GLN A 362 -14.88 23.86 12.62
CA GLN A 362 -15.20 22.47 12.95
C GLN A 362 -15.90 22.30 14.30
N GLN A 363 -15.84 23.30 15.19
CA GLN A 363 -16.42 23.17 16.53
C GLN A 363 -17.91 23.45 16.53
N SER A 364 -18.63 22.76 17.42
CA SER A 364 -20.05 22.95 17.65
C SER A 364 -20.33 24.36 18.17
N GLU A 365 -21.58 24.83 18.02
CA GLU A 365 -21.96 26.14 18.55
C GLU A 365 -21.78 26.22 20.07
N ALA A 366 -22.02 25.13 20.80
CA ALA A 366 -21.83 25.05 22.24
C ALA A 366 -20.35 25.26 22.64
N GLU A 367 -19.41 24.60 21.97
CA GLU A 367 -17.98 24.76 22.23
C GLU A 367 -17.49 26.18 21.91
N ILE A 368 -18.06 26.81 20.87
CA ILE A 368 -17.74 28.20 20.53
C ILE A 368 -18.26 29.17 21.59
N THR A 369 -19.49 28.95 22.09
CA THR A 369 -20.04 29.74 23.21
C THR A 369 -19.17 29.61 24.45
N GLU A 370 -18.76 28.41 24.82
CA GLU A 370 -17.87 28.16 25.97
C GLU A 370 -16.53 28.91 25.83
N LEU A 371 -15.93 28.92 24.62
CA LEU A 371 -14.72 29.69 24.38
C LEU A 371 -14.98 31.20 24.52
N VAL A 372 -16.10 31.72 23.99
CA VAL A 372 -16.45 33.14 24.16
C VAL A 372 -16.62 33.47 25.65
N ASP A 373 -17.34 32.65 26.42
CA ASP A 373 -17.51 32.85 27.86
C ASP A 373 -16.16 32.86 28.59
N SER A 374 -15.27 31.91 28.25
CA SER A 374 -13.93 31.86 28.83
C SER A 374 -13.10 33.13 28.58
N ILE A 375 -13.28 33.79 27.42
CA ILE A 375 -12.60 35.04 27.09
C ILE A 375 -13.08 36.15 28.01
N PHE A 376 -14.39 36.26 28.25
CA PHE A 376 -14.94 37.29 29.15
C PHE A 376 -14.50 37.03 30.60
N GLU A 377 -14.55 35.79 31.07
CA GLU A 377 -14.04 35.42 32.41
C GLU A 377 -12.55 35.77 32.57
N ASP A 378 -11.72 35.48 31.57
CA ASP A 378 -10.29 35.85 31.62
C ASP A 378 -10.06 37.36 31.54
N ILE A 379 -10.90 38.13 30.84
CA ILE A 379 -10.82 39.60 30.79
C ILE A 379 -11.19 40.23 32.15
N TYR A 380 -12.30 39.80 32.76
CA TYR A 380 -12.89 40.47 33.92
C TYR A 380 -12.50 39.84 35.26
N ASP A 381 -12.48 38.51 35.36
CA ASP A 381 -12.31 37.79 36.63
C ASP A 381 -10.86 37.30 36.86
N LYS A 382 -10.05 37.22 35.80
CA LYS A 382 -8.63 36.83 35.81
C LYS A 382 -8.33 35.54 36.61
N PRO A 383 -9.04 34.43 36.36
CA PRO A 383 -8.87 33.18 37.08
C PRO A 383 -7.48 32.56 36.87
N THR A 384 -7.00 31.80 37.86
CA THR A 384 -5.71 31.11 37.78
C THR A 384 -5.85 29.60 38.03
N PRO A 385 -5.46 28.73 37.07
CA PRO A 385 -5.11 29.04 35.67
C PRO A 385 -6.31 29.54 34.87
N SER A 386 -6.04 30.29 33.78
CA SER A 386 -7.05 30.88 32.88
C SER A 386 -8.03 29.83 32.35
N VAL A 387 -9.27 30.24 32.14
CA VAL A 387 -10.34 29.36 31.65
C VAL A 387 -10.14 29.10 30.15
N MET A 388 -9.71 30.10 29.39
CA MET A 388 -9.33 29.91 27.98
C MET A 388 -8.21 28.87 27.83
N LEU A 389 -7.20 28.86 28.71
CA LEU A 389 -6.15 27.83 28.69
C LEU A 389 -6.72 26.43 28.90
N ARG A 390 -7.63 26.24 29.85
CA ARG A 390 -8.26 24.93 30.11
C ARG A 390 -9.10 24.46 28.93
N TRP A 391 -9.81 25.39 28.29
CA TRP A 391 -10.56 25.10 27.08
C TRP A 391 -9.64 24.59 25.97
N PHE A 392 -8.53 25.30 25.70
CA PHE A 392 -7.54 24.86 24.71
C PHE A 392 -6.84 23.55 25.09
N GLN A 393 -6.56 23.32 26.38
CA GLN A 393 -6.01 22.05 26.84
C GLN A 393 -6.96 20.88 26.55
N THR A 394 -8.26 21.07 26.82
CA THR A 394 -9.30 20.08 26.55
C THR A 394 -9.46 19.85 25.06
N LEU A 395 -9.45 20.92 24.26
CA LEU A 395 -9.44 20.85 22.81
C LEU A 395 -8.29 19.99 22.30
N LEU A 396 -7.06 20.26 22.75
CA LEU A 396 -5.84 19.55 22.36
C LEU A 396 -5.89 18.06 22.74
N GLN A 397 -6.40 17.74 23.94
CA GLN A 397 -6.54 16.36 24.41
C GLN A 397 -7.62 15.57 23.65
N ASN A 398 -8.64 16.25 23.16
CA ASN A 398 -9.73 15.65 22.38
C ASN A 398 -9.41 15.50 20.89
N ILE A 399 -8.28 16.03 20.43
CA ILE A 399 -7.78 15.75 19.08
C ILE A 399 -7.54 14.25 19.00
N ARG A 400 -8.43 13.54 18.28
CA ARG A 400 -8.29 12.11 18.04
C ARG A 400 -6.98 11.88 17.28
N LYS A 401 -6.24 10.81 17.63
CA LYS A 401 -5.01 10.39 16.92
C LYS A 401 -5.18 10.32 15.39
N ASP A 402 -6.40 10.09 14.90
CA ASP A 402 -6.72 10.01 13.47
C ASP A 402 -7.08 11.35 12.81
N SER A 403 -7.33 12.41 13.56
CA SER A 403 -7.50 13.74 12.98
C SER A 403 -6.13 14.39 12.85
N MET A 404 -5.59 14.45 11.63
CA MET A 404 -4.50 15.38 11.30
C MET A 404 -4.97 16.81 11.61
N LEU A 405 -4.83 17.24 12.87
CA LEU A 405 -4.88 18.65 13.16
C LEU A 405 -3.56 19.21 12.64
N VAL A 406 -3.64 19.96 11.55
CA VAL A 406 -2.46 20.56 10.95
C VAL A 406 -1.93 21.59 11.96
N ASN A 407 -0.80 21.30 12.63
CA ASN A 407 -0.20 22.16 13.66
C ASN A 407 -0.09 23.63 13.23
N TYR A 408 0.21 23.87 11.95
CA TYR A 408 0.21 25.21 11.34
C TYR A 408 -1.15 25.91 11.45
N GLN A 409 -2.25 25.20 11.20
CA GLN A 409 -3.61 25.75 11.28
C GLN A 409 -3.98 26.14 12.72
N LEU A 410 -3.55 25.37 13.72
CA LEU A 410 -3.79 25.72 15.12
C LEU A 410 -3.03 26.99 15.54
N GLN A 411 -1.76 27.10 15.17
CA GLN A 411 -0.95 28.31 15.41
C GLN A 411 -1.53 29.54 14.72
N GLN A 412 -2.02 29.37 13.49
CA GLN A 412 -2.70 30.43 12.75
C GLN A 412 -4.02 30.83 13.44
N ASN A 413 -4.78 29.85 13.94
CA ASN A 413 -6.03 30.12 14.64
C ASN A 413 -5.81 30.90 15.93
N ILE A 414 -4.78 30.55 16.72
CA ILE A 414 -4.38 31.32 17.92
C ILE A 414 -3.98 32.74 17.53
N THR A 415 -3.20 32.90 16.45
CA THR A 415 -2.79 34.23 15.96
C THR A 415 -3.98 35.07 15.49
N ASN A 416 -4.94 34.47 14.78
CA ASN A 416 -6.16 35.13 14.35
C ASN A 416 -7.06 35.50 15.53
N LEU A 417 -7.18 34.62 16.53
CA LEU A 417 -7.94 34.89 17.75
C LEU A 417 -7.33 36.07 18.51
N ARG A 418 -6.01 36.11 18.66
CA ARG A 418 -5.27 37.24 19.25
C ARG A 418 -5.55 38.55 18.54
N ARG A 419 -5.58 38.55 17.19
CA ARG A 419 -5.89 39.74 16.37
C ARG A 419 -7.32 40.24 16.57
N VAL A 420 -8.25 39.38 16.99
CA VAL A 420 -9.63 39.76 17.28
C VAL A 420 -9.77 40.30 18.72
N ILE A 421 -9.13 39.64 19.69
CA ILE A 421 -9.34 39.94 21.13
C ILE A 421 -8.53 41.16 21.60
N LEU A 422 -7.23 41.25 21.28
CA LEU A 422 -6.39 42.32 21.85
C LEU A 422 -6.87 43.75 21.55
N PRO A 423 -7.41 44.07 20.35
CA PRO A 423 -8.00 45.39 20.10
C PRO A 423 -9.14 45.79 21.04
N MET A 424 -9.83 44.81 21.66
CA MET A 424 -10.96 45.05 22.57
C MET A 424 -10.51 45.49 23.97
N VAL A 425 -9.34 45.02 24.41
CA VAL A 425 -8.78 45.32 25.74
C VAL A 425 -7.64 46.35 25.70
N LYS A 426 -7.34 46.92 24.54
CA LYS A 426 -6.18 47.80 24.33
C LYS A 426 -6.16 49.07 25.20
N ASP A 427 -7.33 49.52 25.63
CA ASP A 427 -7.49 50.76 26.39
C ASP A 427 -7.31 50.52 27.91
N ASP A 428 -7.25 49.25 28.34
CA ASP A 428 -6.91 48.83 29.71
C ASP A 428 -5.58 48.05 29.71
N GLU A 429 -4.51 48.68 30.19
CA GLU A 429 -3.17 48.10 30.20
C GLU A 429 -3.09 46.79 31.00
N SER A 430 -3.87 46.66 32.09
CA SER A 430 -3.85 45.46 32.93
C SER A 430 -4.55 44.30 32.24
N GLN A 431 -5.70 44.53 31.60
CA GLN A 431 -6.39 43.51 30.81
C GLN A 431 -5.57 43.12 29.58
N PHE A 432 -4.99 44.11 28.88
CA PHE A 432 -4.15 43.87 27.72
C PHE A 432 -2.96 42.95 28.05
N MET A 433 -2.19 43.29 29.11
CA MET A 433 -1.05 42.48 29.53
C MET A 433 -1.48 41.07 29.95
N HIS A 434 -2.57 40.94 30.70
CA HIS A 434 -3.07 39.64 31.13
C HIS A 434 -3.49 38.74 29.96
N ILE A 435 -4.27 39.27 29.01
CA ILE A 435 -4.69 38.51 27.82
C ILE A 435 -3.50 38.15 26.94
N GLU A 436 -2.51 39.05 26.82
CA GLU A 436 -1.28 38.77 26.08
C GLU A 436 -0.47 37.65 26.74
N ASP A 437 -0.34 37.64 28.07
CA ASP A 437 0.30 36.54 28.82
C ASP A 437 -0.41 35.21 28.57
N ILE A 438 -1.75 35.19 28.53
CA ILE A 438 -2.49 33.97 28.20
C ILE A 438 -2.17 33.52 26.77
N PHE A 439 -2.08 34.43 25.79
CA PHE A 439 -1.67 34.06 24.43
C PHE A 439 -0.23 33.56 24.33
N HIS A 440 0.67 34.03 25.18
CA HIS A 440 2.01 33.45 25.32
C HIS A 440 1.95 32.04 25.91
N GLN A 441 1.15 31.83 26.96
CA GLN A 441 0.92 30.52 27.57
C GLN A 441 0.29 29.52 26.60
N LEU A 442 -0.69 29.95 25.79
CA LEU A 442 -1.31 29.13 24.74
C LEU A 442 -0.28 28.65 23.71
N ARG A 443 0.63 29.52 23.25
CA ARG A 443 1.68 29.12 22.31
C ARG A 443 2.64 28.11 22.92
N SER A 444 3.02 28.28 24.19
CA SER A 444 3.83 27.32 24.93
C SER A 444 3.11 25.97 25.10
N LEU A 445 1.81 25.99 25.42
CA LEU A 445 0.97 24.80 25.54
C LEU A 445 0.95 24.00 24.23
N VAL A 446 0.77 24.66 23.08
CA VAL A 446 0.81 23.99 21.78
C VAL A 446 2.18 23.39 21.48
N SER A 447 3.27 24.09 21.79
CA SER A 447 4.63 23.56 21.59
C SER A 447 4.87 22.29 22.43
N VAL A 448 4.47 22.28 23.70
CA VAL A 448 4.58 21.11 24.59
C VAL A 448 3.71 19.96 24.08
N PHE A 449 2.49 20.25 23.62
CA PHE A 449 1.63 19.24 23.02
C PHE A 449 2.26 18.58 21.78
N ILE A 450 2.85 19.37 20.87
CA ILE A 450 3.54 18.86 19.68
C ILE A 450 4.73 17.98 20.07
N GLU A 451 5.47 18.34 21.11
CA GLU A 451 6.56 17.52 21.63
C GLU A 451 6.05 16.17 22.14
N TYR A 452 4.98 16.15 22.95
CA TYR A 452 4.38 14.91 23.43
C TYR A 452 3.79 14.05 22.32
N ASP A 453 3.15 14.65 21.32
CA ASP A 453 2.65 13.93 20.15
C ASP A 453 3.82 13.30 19.35
N THR A 454 4.89 14.07 19.15
CA THR A 454 6.11 13.60 18.49
C THR A 454 6.81 12.48 19.28
N LEU A 455 6.86 12.57 20.60
CA LEU A 455 7.41 11.51 21.46
C LEU A 455 6.53 10.27 21.43
N SER A 456 5.20 10.41 21.49
CA SER A 456 4.27 9.29 21.41
C SER A 456 4.36 8.53 20.07
N THR A 457 4.64 9.25 18.99
CA THR A 457 4.85 8.67 17.66
C THR A 457 6.24 8.03 17.52
N ARG A 458 7.28 8.60 18.16
CA ARG A 458 8.64 8.01 18.21
C ARG A 458 8.73 6.77 19.12
N GLU A 459 8.01 6.74 20.23
CA GLU A 459 7.97 5.60 21.18
C GLU A 459 7.10 4.42 20.71
N ASN A 460 6.66 4.41 19.45
CA ASN A 460 6.01 3.24 18.83
C ASN A 460 6.96 2.03 18.62
N SER A 461 7.93 1.84 19.52
CA SER A 461 8.55 0.54 19.83
C SER A 461 7.50 -0.55 20.03
N TYR A 462 6.30 -0.20 20.52
CA TYR A 462 5.15 -1.11 20.61
C TYR A 462 4.72 -1.65 19.25
N MET A 463 4.60 -0.82 18.20
CA MET A 463 4.26 -1.33 16.86
C MET A 463 5.35 -2.26 16.33
N MET A 464 6.63 -1.92 16.50
CA MET A 464 7.75 -2.77 16.06
C MET A 464 7.81 -4.10 16.82
N ASN A 465 7.56 -4.09 18.13
CA ASN A 465 7.48 -5.30 18.95
C ASN A 465 6.26 -6.16 18.56
N ASN A 466 5.10 -5.53 18.36
CA ASN A 466 3.89 -6.22 17.92
C ASN A 466 4.11 -6.86 16.55
N MET A 467 4.70 -6.13 15.58
CA MET A 467 5.02 -6.68 14.26
C MET A 467 5.96 -7.88 14.33
N SER A 468 6.95 -7.86 15.23
CA SER A 468 7.86 -8.99 15.43
C SER A 468 7.13 -10.22 16.01
N GLN A 469 6.26 -10.02 17.01
CA GLN A 469 5.44 -11.09 17.59
C GLN A 469 4.43 -11.65 16.56
N ILE A 470 3.84 -10.78 15.75
CA ILE A 470 2.94 -11.14 14.65
C ILE A 470 3.68 -11.99 13.64
N ALA A 471 4.87 -11.57 13.21
CA ALA A 471 5.71 -12.35 12.31
C ALA A 471 6.05 -13.74 12.87
N MET A 472 6.38 -13.85 14.17
CA MET A 472 6.64 -15.14 14.82
C MET A 472 5.40 -16.07 14.82
N ASN A 473 4.21 -15.52 15.06
CA ASN A 473 2.98 -16.31 15.08
C ASN A 473 2.60 -16.82 13.68
N PHE A 474 2.73 -15.99 12.65
CA PHE A 474 2.57 -16.44 11.26
C PHE A 474 3.63 -17.48 10.88
N ALA A 475 4.90 -17.29 11.26
CA ALA A 475 5.98 -18.23 10.96
C ALA A 475 5.83 -19.60 11.65
N SER A 476 5.17 -19.65 12.82
CA SER A 476 4.90 -20.88 13.56
C SER A 476 3.60 -21.57 13.15
N ALA A 477 2.75 -20.94 12.32
CA ALA A 477 1.55 -21.55 11.80
C ALA A 477 1.88 -22.60 10.74
N THR A 478 1.50 -23.86 10.99
CA THR A 478 1.79 -24.99 10.10
C THR A 478 0.54 -25.71 9.58
N THR A 479 -0.64 -25.13 9.79
CA THR A 479 -1.93 -25.61 9.26
C THR A 479 -2.82 -24.42 8.93
N GLY A 480 -3.78 -24.57 8.01
CA GLY A 480 -4.75 -23.52 7.68
C GLY A 480 -5.55 -23.03 8.91
N LYS A 481 -5.91 -23.92 9.83
CA LYS A 481 -6.60 -23.55 11.09
C LYS A 481 -5.75 -22.63 11.96
N GLN A 482 -4.45 -22.93 12.11
CA GLN A 482 -3.54 -22.06 12.87
C GLN A 482 -3.42 -20.67 12.23
N ILE A 483 -3.39 -20.59 10.88
CA ILE A 483 -3.40 -19.29 10.18
C ILE A 483 -4.69 -18.51 10.50
N GLN A 484 -5.85 -19.19 10.52
CA GLN A 484 -7.12 -18.56 10.87
C GLN A 484 -7.13 -18.05 12.32
N ASP A 485 -6.60 -18.84 13.26
CA ASP A 485 -6.49 -18.44 14.66
C ASP A 485 -5.59 -17.20 14.81
N VAL A 486 -4.42 -17.21 14.16
CA VAL A 486 -3.49 -16.05 14.15
C VAL A 486 -4.19 -14.81 13.60
N LEU A 487 -4.85 -14.90 12.45
CA LEU A 487 -5.62 -13.78 11.89
C LEU A 487 -6.72 -13.29 12.84
N ARG A 488 -7.46 -14.20 13.48
CA ARG A 488 -8.53 -13.83 14.42
C ARG A 488 -8.03 -12.99 15.60
N TYR A 489 -6.87 -13.32 16.16
CA TYR A 489 -6.33 -12.59 17.31
C TYR A 489 -5.56 -11.33 16.91
N GLN A 490 -4.86 -11.34 15.78
CA GLN A 490 -3.91 -10.28 15.43
C GLN A 490 -4.50 -9.16 14.58
N LEU A 491 -5.59 -9.40 13.86
CA LEU A 491 -6.20 -8.33 13.05
C LEU A 491 -6.69 -7.17 13.92
N SER A 492 -7.24 -7.44 15.11
CA SER A 492 -7.63 -6.38 16.05
C SER A 492 -6.44 -5.59 16.59
N GLU A 493 -5.30 -6.25 16.84
CA GLU A 493 -4.06 -5.59 17.30
C GLU A 493 -3.46 -4.69 16.21
N LEU A 494 -3.71 -5.02 14.95
CA LEU A 494 -3.29 -4.25 13.78
C LEU A 494 -4.34 -3.22 13.33
N GLU A 495 -5.43 -3.06 14.08
CA GLU A 495 -6.55 -2.19 13.72
C GLU A 495 -7.13 -2.52 12.33
N ILE A 496 -7.08 -3.78 11.91
CA ILE A 496 -7.68 -4.28 10.68
C ILE A 496 -9.06 -4.84 11.03
N PRO A 497 -10.17 -4.17 10.66
CA PRO A 497 -11.50 -4.55 11.13
C PRO A 497 -11.95 -5.91 10.61
N GLY A 498 -11.44 -6.32 9.45
CA GLY A 498 -11.85 -7.53 8.79
C GLY A 498 -10.94 -7.98 7.68
N ILE A 499 -11.05 -9.26 7.32
CA ILE A 499 -10.35 -9.86 6.18
C ILE A 499 -11.28 -10.81 5.45
N MET A 500 -11.18 -10.87 4.13
CA MET A 500 -11.82 -11.89 3.32
C MET A 500 -10.79 -12.56 2.41
N LEU A 501 -10.65 -13.90 2.49
CA LEU A 501 -9.68 -14.67 1.71
C LEU A 501 -10.35 -15.43 0.56
N CYS A 502 -9.83 -15.25 -0.65
CA CYS A 502 -10.14 -16.04 -1.83
C CYS A 502 -8.90 -16.85 -2.21
N LEU A 503 -8.87 -18.13 -1.88
CA LEU A 503 -7.70 -19.00 -2.03
C LEU A 503 -7.77 -19.84 -3.31
N SER A 504 -6.66 -19.95 -4.04
CA SER A 504 -6.54 -20.72 -5.27
C SER A 504 -6.31 -22.21 -4.99
N ASP A 505 -7.10 -23.07 -5.61
CA ASP A 505 -6.97 -24.53 -5.46
C ASP A 505 -5.69 -25.07 -6.10
N ASN A 506 -5.27 -24.46 -7.22
CA ASN A 506 -4.15 -24.92 -8.03
C ASN A 506 -2.86 -24.12 -7.76
N MET A 507 -2.95 -23.11 -6.90
CA MET A 507 -1.87 -22.18 -6.57
C MET A 507 -1.23 -21.52 -7.80
N THR A 508 -2.06 -21.38 -8.84
CA THR A 508 -1.67 -20.84 -10.13
C THR A 508 -1.99 -19.36 -10.21
N MET A 509 -1.34 -18.74 -11.17
CA MET A 509 -1.59 -17.38 -11.62
C MET A 509 -3.04 -17.12 -12.05
N ASP A 510 -3.76 -18.18 -12.42
CA ASP A 510 -5.18 -18.11 -12.72
C ASP A 510 -6.00 -17.97 -11.44
N LEU A 511 -6.45 -16.75 -11.17
CA LEU A 511 -7.31 -16.42 -10.03
C LEU A 511 -8.80 -16.66 -10.33
N SER A 512 -9.17 -17.17 -11.51
CA SER A 512 -10.56 -17.43 -11.90
C SER A 512 -11.19 -18.66 -11.25
N SER A 513 -10.42 -19.48 -10.53
CA SER A 513 -10.95 -20.62 -9.80
C SER A 513 -10.41 -20.63 -8.38
N SER A 514 -11.02 -19.81 -7.53
CA SER A 514 -10.66 -19.68 -6.11
C SER A 514 -11.86 -19.93 -5.20
N ASN A 515 -11.60 -20.44 -4.00
CA ASN A 515 -12.59 -20.62 -2.97
C ASN A 515 -12.53 -19.47 -1.97
N LEU A 516 -13.68 -18.88 -1.68
CA LEU A 516 -13.84 -17.93 -0.60
C LEU A 516 -13.94 -18.71 0.71
N GLU A 517 -12.97 -18.58 1.62
CA GLU A 517 -12.88 -19.47 2.79
C GLU A 517 -12.97 -18.75 4.15
N LEU A 518 -12.26 -17.64 4.32
CA LEU A 518 -12.16 -16.95 5.60
C LEU A 518 -12.74 -15.54 5.49
N ILE A 519 -13.68 -15.21 6.37
CA ILE A 519 -14.25 -13.86 6.52
C ILE A 519 -14.22 -13.48 7.99
N LEU A 520 -13.51 -12.39 8.32
CA LEU A 520 -13.53 -11.73 9.62
C LEU A 520 -14.04 -10.29 9.44
N PRO A 521 -14.84 -9.74 10.38
CA PRO A 521 -15.47 -10.45 11.50
C PRO A 521 -16.38 -11.59 10.99
N GLU A 522 -16.62 -12.60 11.83
CA GLU A 522 -17.37 -13.78 11.38
C GLU A 522 -18.73 -13.36 10.80
N PRO A 523 -19.07 -13.82 9.58
CA PRO A 523 -20.32 -13.45 8.95
C PRO A 523 -21.51 -14.12 9.65
N PRO A 524 -22.73 -13.56 9.51
CA PRO A 524 -23.98 -14.21 9.91
C PRO A 524 -24.09 -15.67 9.45
N SER A 525 -24.84 -16.49 10.17
CA SER A 525 -24.95 -17.94 9.96
C SER A 525 -25.46 -18.33 8.56
N ASP A 526 -26.34 -17.52 7.97
CA ASP A 526 -26.88 -17.70 6.61
C ASP A 526 -25.83 -17.44 5.51
N ILE A 527 -24.83 -16.60 5.77
CA ILE A 527 -23.69 -16.37 4.88
C ILE A 527 -22.60 -17.42 5.15
N LYS A 528 -22.36 -17.74 6.42
CA LYS A 528 -21.37 -18.76 6.83
C LYS A 528 -21.66 -20.13 6.22
N SER A 529 -22.94 -20.50 6.08
CA SER A 529 -23.35 -21.75 5.42
C SER A 529 -23.05 -21.80 3.91
N LYS A 530 -22.73 -20.66 3.29
CA LYS A 530 -22.33 -20.55 1.87
C LYS A 530 -20.82 -20.69 1.66
N LEU A 531 -20.03 -20.78 2.74
CA LEU A 531 -18.58 -20.93 2.69
C LEU A 531 -18.17 -22.42 2.80
N PRO A 532 -17.16 -22.88 2.04
CA PRO A 532 -16.44 -22.11 1.04
C PRO A 532 -17.29 -21.83 -0.21
N TYR A 533 -17.22 -20.59 -0.72
CA TYR A 533 -17.96 -20.18 -1.93
C TYR A 533 -17.04 -20.16 -3.14
N LYS A 534 -17.41 -20.88 -4.21
CA LYS A 534 -16.59 -20.94 -5.42
C LYS A 534 -16.72 -19.68 -6.27
N VAL A 535 -15.59 -19.00 -6.47
CA VAL A 535 -15.48 -17.81 -7.30
C VAL A 535 -14.93 -18.23 -8.67
N TYR A 536 -15.77 -18.09 -9.70
CA TYR A 536 -15.43 -18.39 -11.10
C TYR A 536 -14.91 -17.18 -11.88
N ASP A 537 -15.16 -15.98 -11.38
CA ASP A 537 -14.65 -14.73 -11.90
C ASP A 537 -14.44 -13.76 -10.73
N PRO A 538 -13.21 -13.28 -10.47
CA PRO A 538 -12.92 -12.34 -9.38
C PRO A 538 -13.70 -11.02 -9.46
N THR A 539 -14.21 -10.63 -10.64
CA THR A 539 -15.10 -9.46 -10.77
C THR A 539 -16.51 -9.69 -10.23
N CYS A 540 -16.92 -10.96 -10.11
CA CYS A 540 -18.29 -11.35 -9.81
C CYS A 540 -18.47 -11.77 -8.35
N ILE A 541 -17.59 -11.34 -7.44
CA ILE A 541 -17.74 -11.63 -6.01
C ILE A 541 -19.03 -10.98 -5.50
N PRO A 542 -19.98 -11.78 -4.97
CA PRO A 542 -21.26 -11.24 -4.54
C PRO A 542 -21.11 -10.21 -3.42
N LYS A 543 -21.78 -9.05 -3.54
CA LYS A 543 -21.72 -7.96 -2.54
C LYS A 543 -22.08 -8.42 -1.13
N ILE A 544 -22.85 -9.51 -0.96
CA ILE A 544 -23.25 -10.08 0.33
C ILE A 544 -22.06 -10.46 1.23
N PHE A 545 -20.88 -10.75 0.67
CA PHE A 545 -19.68 -11.09 1.42
C PHE A 545 -18.90 -9.87 1.95
N PHE A 546 -19.30 -8.66 1.54
CA PHE A 546 -18.77 -7.40 2.08
C PHE A 546 -19.71 -6.83 3.16
N PRO A 547 -19.27 -5.87 4.00
CA PRO A 547 -20.12 -5.25 5.01
C PRO A 547 -21.44 -4.70 4.44
N GLN A 548 -22.56 -5.14 4.99
CA GLN A 548 -23.90 -4.69 4.59
C GLN A 548 -24.34 -3.45 5.39
N GLY A 549 -25.11 -2.56 4.78
CA GLY A 549 -25.72 -1.40 5.44
C GLY A 549 -24.77 -0.23 5.75
N ARG A 550 -23.45 -0.44 5.79
CA ARG A 550 -22.43 0.60 5.97
C ARG A 550 -21.46 0.70 4.80
N ARG A 551 -20.70 1.80 4.72
CA ARG A 551 -19.57 1.90 3.79
C ARG A 551 -18.42 1.01 4.25
N TYR A 552 -17.61 0.56 3.30
CA TYR A 552 -16.34 -0.11 3.57
C TYR A 552 -15.20 0.50 2.76
N SER A 553 -13.99 0.29 3.23
CA SER A 553 -12.75 0.60 2.51
C SER A 553 -11.86 -0.62 2.64
N VAL A 554 -11.35 -1.14 1.53
CA VAL A 554 -10.68 -2.44 1.51
C VAL A 554 -9.40 -2.35 0.70
N MET A 555 -8.34 -2.94 1.21
CA MET A 555 -7.10 -3.23 0.49
C MET A 555 -7.21 -4.61 -0.15
N LEU A 556 -7.02 -4.70 -1.46
CA LEU A 556 -6.85 -5.97 -2.16
C LEU A 556 -5.36 -6.31 -2.25
N GLU A 557 -4.97 -7.41 -1.62
CA GLU A 557 -3.61 -7.94 -1.65
C GLU A 557 -3.55 -9.28 -2.36
N ILE A 558 -2.62 -9.44 -3.31
CA ILE A 558 -2.37 -10.74 -3.94
C ILE A 558 -1.46 -11.56 -3.04
N LEU A 559 -1.85 -12.80 -2.75
CA LEU A 559 -1.09 -13.71 -1.91
C LEU A 559 -0.17 -14.55 -2.79
N TYR A 560 1.14 -14.41 -2.63
CA TYR A 560 2.13 -15.13 -3.42
C TYR A 560 3.44 -15.30 -2.67
N HIS A 561 4.18 -16.35 -3.01
CA HIS A 561 5.53 -16.59 -2.53
C HIS A 561 6.33 -17.30 -3.62
N ALA A 562 7.50 -16.76 -3.97
CA ALA A 562 8.30 -17.22 -5.11
C ALA A 562 7.45 -17.30 -6.40
N ASP A 563 7.33 -18.47 -7.02
CA ASP A 563 6.57 -18.73 -8.25
C ASP A 563 5.15 -19.29 -8.00
N ARG A 564 4.63 -19.22 -6.77
CA ARG A 564 3.32 -19.74 -6.37
C ARG A 564 2.36 -18.65 -5.93
N TYR A 565 1.11 -18.76 -6.35
CA TYR A 565 0.05 -17.78 -6.13
C TYR A 565 -1.08 -18.41 -5.32
N PHE A 566 -1.23 -18.01 -4.06
CA PHE A 566 -2.19 -18.61 -3.15
C PHE A 566 -3.60 -18.04 -3.28
N GLY A 567 -3.77 -16.93 -3.99
CA GLY A 567 -5.05 -16.26 -4.16
C GLY A 567 -4.95 -14.78 -3.83
N TYR A 568 -5.99 -14.23 -3.22
CA TYR A 568 -6.04 -12.82 -2.84
C TYR A 568 -6.81 -12.59 -1.53
N ALA A 569 -6.45 -11.52 -0.84
CA ALA A 569 -7.03 -11.09 0.43
C ALA A 569 -7.62 -9.69 0.29
N PHE A 570 -8.85 -9.52 0.77
CA PHE A 570 -9.48 -8.21 0.96
C PHE A 570 -9.39 -7.85 2.44
N LEU A 571 -8.48 -6.96 2.81
CA LEU A 571 -8.30 -6.47 4.17
C LEU A 571 -9.07 -5.16 4.35
N GLU A 572 -9.98 -5.08 5.30
CA GLU A 572 -10.68 -3.82 5.60
C GLU A 572 -9.67 -2.79 6.15
N ILE A 573 -9.71 -1.57 5.63
CA ILE A 573 -8.81 -0.49 6.00
C ILE A 573 -9.33 0.15 7.30
N GLY A 574 -8.69 -0.13 8.43
CA GLY A 574 -8.97 0.50 9.72
C GLY A 574 -7.87 1.45 10.21
N THR A 575 -6.60 1.20 9.89
CA THR A 575 -5.48 2.11 10.14
C THR A 575 -5.06 2.87 8.87
N PRO A 576 -4.67 4.16 8.96
CA PRO A 576 -4.14 4.91 7.82
C PRO A 576 -2.75 4.43 7.39
N ASN A 577 -2.06 3.63 8.21
CA ASN A 577 -0.74 3.13 7.86
C ASN A 577 -0.85 1.95 6.87
N ILE A 578 -0.74 2.29 5.59
CA ILE A 578 -0.95 1.33 4.51
C ILE A 578 0.11 0.22 4.49
N SER A 579 1.32 0.46 5.03
CA SER A 579 2.38 -0.57 5.08
C SER A 579 2.02 -1.77 5.95
N VAL A 580 1.06 -1.62 6.88
CA VAL A 580 0.58 -2.72 7.72
C VAL A 580 -0.08 -3.82 6.87
N TYR A 581 -0.94 -3.45 5.92
CA TYR A 581 -1.66 -4.41 5.08
C TYR A 581 -0.72 -5.24 4.21
N ASP A 582 0.28 -4.60 3.61
CA ASP A 582 1.29 -5.29 2.81
C ASP A 582 2.17 -6.20 3.68
N THR A 583 2.46 -5.82 4.92
CA THR A 583 3.18 -6.72 5.85
C THR A 583 2.33 -7.94 6.20
N VAL A 584 1.03 -7.76 6.46
CA VAL A 584 0.10 -8.87 6.67
C VAL A 584 0.03 -9.77 5.45
N ARG A 585 -0.05 -9.22 4.24
CA ARG A 585 0.02 -10.00 2.99
C ARG A 585 1.28 -10.86 2.95
N MET A 586 2.44 -10.29 3.21
CA MET A 586 3.72 -11.01 3.16
C MET A 586 3.76 -12.16 4.19
N LEU A 587 3.38 -11.89 5.43
CA LEU A 587 3.36 -12.89 6.50
C LEU A 587 2.36 -14.01 6.21
N LEU A 588 1.16 -13.65 5.73
CA LEU A 588 0.14 -14.61 5.33
C LEU A 588 0.59 -15.47 4.16
N SER A 589 1.22 -14.87 3.14
CA SER A 589 1.73 -15.60 1.98
C SER A 589 2.83 -16.59 2.37
N ASN A 590 3.73 -16.20 3.27
CA ASN A 590 4.77 -17.08 3.81
C ASN A 590 4.19 -18.23 4.64
N ALA A 591 3.17 -17.96 5.44
CA ALA A 591 2.48 -18.99 6.23
C ALA A 591 1.75 -19.99 5.31
N LEU A 592 1.03 -19.50 4.30
CA LEU A 592 0.36 -20.34 3.30
C LEU A 592 1.37 -21.21 2.52
N TYR A 593 2.52 -20.64 2.14
CA TYR A 593 3.60 -21.40 1.52
C TYR A 593 4.16 -22.49 2.45
N SER A 594 4.35 -22.18 3.74
CA SER A 594 4.83 -23.15 4.73
C SER A 594 3.85 -24.32 4.91
N VAL A 595 2.55 -24.05 4.96
CA VAL A 595 1.49 -25.07 4.96
C VAL A 595 1.55 -25.90 3.69
N TYR A 596 1.61 -25.25 2.53
CA TYR A 596 1.70 -25.93 1.24
C TYR A 596 2.91 -26.87 1.14
N VAL A 597 4.10 -26.43 1.53
CA VAL A 597 5.31 -27.28 1.50
C VAL A 597 5.15 -28.49 2.41
N LYS A 598 4.56 -28.31 3.60
CA LYS A 598 4.30 -29.40 4.56
C LYS A 598 3.26 -30.40 4.01
N GLU A 599 2.17 -29.91 3.44
CA GLU A 599 1.14 -30.74 2.80
C GLU A 599 1.64 -31.41 1.52
N GLY A 600 2.50 -30.73 0.74
CA GLY A 600 3.15 -31.26 -0.45
C GLY A 600 4.07 -32.44 -0.14
N ARG A 601 4.87 -32.37 0.93
CA ARG A 601 5.62 -33.53 1.46
C ARG A 601 4.72 -34.69 1.89
N THR A 602 3.49 -34.38 2.29
CA THR A 602 2.47 -35.38 2.66
C THR A 602 1.80 -35.96 1.40
N LYS A 603 1.59 -35.16 0.34
CA LYS A 603 1.08 -35.60 -0.96
C LYS A 603 2.10 -36.38 -1.80
N GLU A 604 3.40 -36.11 -1.68
CA GLU A 604 4.47 -36.95 -2.28
C GLU A 604 4.39 -38.40 -1.79
N HIS A 605 3.97 -38.63 -0.54
CA HIS A 605 3.67 -39.96 -0.02
C HIS A 605 2.35 -40.55 -0.57
N SER A 606 1.44 -39.70 -1.08
CA SER A 606 0.13 -40.10 -1.65
C SER A 606 0.12 -40.36 -3.18
N MET A 607 1.20 -40.01 -3.90
CA MET A 607 1.32 -40.31 -5.34
C MET A 607 1.68 -41.77 -5.64
N LEU A 608 2.01 -42.52 -4.59
CA LEU A 608 2.11 -43.98 -4.65
C LEU A 608 0.70 -44.58 -4.65
N LEU A 609 0.37 -45.38 -5.67
CA LEU A 609 -0.87 -46.16 -5.72
C LEU A 609 -0.95 -47.00 -4.44
N SER A 610 -2.12 -47.04 -3.81
CA SER A 610 -2.31 -47.89 -2.64
C SER A 610 -2.19 -49.37 -3.02
N GLY A 611 -1.87 -50.23 -2.05
CA GLY A 611 -1.69 -51.66 -2.32
C GLY A 611 -2.89 -52.33 -2.98
N ASP A 612 -4.10 -51.96 -2.58
CA ASP A 612 -5.33 -52.49 -3.18
C ASP A 612 -5.51 -52.04 -4.65
N GLN A 613 -5.06 -50.83 -5.01
CA GLN A 613 -5.10 -50.34 -6.40
C GLN A 613 -4.12 -51.09 -7.30
N LEU A 614 -2.90 -51.35 -6.80
CA LEU A 614 -1.88 -52.10 -7.53
C LEU A 614 -2.30 -53.55 -7.77
N VAL A 615 -2.92 -54.19 -6.78
CA VAL A 615 -3.49 -55.55 -6.91
C VAL A 615 -4.55 -55.60 -8.01
N GLY A 616 -5.47 -54.62 -8.03
CA GLY A 616 -6.54 -54.53 -9.03
C GLY A 616 -6.04 -54.37 -10.46
N ILE A 617 -5.01 -53.53 -10.68
CA ILE A 617 -4.41 -53.29 -12.01
C ILE A 617 -3.72 -54.55 -12.56
N LEU A 618 -3.10 -55.35 -11.69
CA LEU A 618 -2.44 -56.58 -12.09
C LEU A 618 -3.40 -57.76 -12.31
N HIS A 619 -4.72 -57.54 -12.18
CA HIS A 619 -5.77 -58.55 -12.26
C HIS A 619 -5.52 -59.78 -11.36
N LEU A 620 -4.85 -59.57 -10.21
CA LEU A 620 -4.57 -60.64 -9.26
C LEU A 620 -5.86 -60.95 -8.50
N SER A 621 -6.35 -62.19 -8.63
CA SER A 621 -7.64 -62.60 -8.05
C SER A 621 -7.59 -62.62 -6.52
N THR A 622 -8.45 -61.83 -5.87
CA THR A 622 -8.57 -61.72 -4.40
C THR A 622 -9.46 -62.81 -3.79
N ASP A 623 -10.15 -63.61 -4.60
CA ASP A 623 -11.29 -64.44 -4.16
C ASP A 623 -10.93 -65.79 -3.53
N ASN A 624 -9.66 -66.06 -3.25
CA ASN A 624 -9.27 -67.25 -2.47
C ASN A 624 -9.19 -66.92 -0.98
N VAL A 625 -10.31 -66.49 -0.40
CA VAL A 625 -10.55 -66.49 1.05
C VAL A 625 -11.18 -67.84 1.44
N GLN A 626 -10.47 -68.93 1.17
CA GLN A 626 -10.66 -70.16 1.93
C GLN A 626 -9.47 -70.30 2.86
N GLU A 627 -9.72 -70.06 4.14
CA GLU A 627 -8.79 -70.34 5.23
C GLU A 627 -8.28 -71.78 5.12
N SER A 628 -7.03 -71.94 4.70
CA SER A 628 -6.28 -73.15 5.02
C SER A 628 -5.40 -72.83 6.22
N LYS A 629 -5.45 -73.71 7.23
CA LYS A 629 -4.81 -73.56 8.55
C LYS A 629 -3.28 -73.37 8.55
N ASN A 630 -2.61 -73.18 7.40
CA ASN A 630 -1.17 -72.86 7.27
C ASN A 630 -0.80 -72.25 5.90
N GLY A 631 -1.68 -71.52 5.22
CA GLY A 631 -1.45 -71.02 3.85
C GLY A 631 -1.20 -69.51 3.75
N ILE A 632 -0.07 -69.11 3.15
CA ILE A 632 0.15 -67.73 2.71
C ILE A 632 -0.77 -67.35 1.54
N THR A 633 -1.38 -66.17 1.61
CA THR A 633 -2.33 -65.67 0.60
C THR A 633 -1.68 -64.73 -0.42
N VAL A 634 -2.30 -64.56 -1.59
CA VAL A 634 -1.90 -63.54 -2.59
C VAL A 634 -1.87 -62.15 -1.96
N ARG A 635 -2.85 -61.84 -1.11
CA ARG A 635 -2.97 -60.54 -0.44
C ARG A 635 -1.81 -60.28 0.50
N GLN A 636 -1.41 -61.25 1.33
CA GLN A 636 -0.26 -61.11 2.22
C GLN A 636 1.05 -60.90 1.45
N ILE A 637 1.27 -61.67 0.38
CA ILE A 637 2.46 -61.53 -0.48
C ILE A 637 2.47 -60.15 -1.13
N THR A 638 1.34 -59.70 -1.66
CA THR A 638 1.27 -58.44 -2.41
C THR A 638 1.35 -57.24 -1.49
N ASN A 639 0.68 -57.25 -0.34
CA ASN A 639 0.77 -56.18 0.67
C ASN A 639 2.20 -55.97 1.13
N TYR A 640 2.92 -57.06 1.45
CA TYR A 640 4.32 -56.97 1.84
C TYR A 640 5.18 -56.30 0.77
N LEU A 641 5.01 -56.70 -0.49
CA LEU A 641 5.78 -56.15 -1.61
C LEU A 641 5.42 -54.69 -1.91
N VAL A 642 4.19 -54.26 -1.62
CA VAL A 642 3.79 -52.85 -1.75
C VAL A 642 4.34 -52.02 -0.60
N GLU A 643 4.31 -52.51 0.64
CA GLU A 643 4.88 -51.82 1.80
C GLU A 643 6.40 -51.64 1.66
N HIS A 644 7.07 -52.56 0.98
CA HIS A 644 8.52 -52.54 0.73
C HIS A 644 8.88 -52.19 -0.73
N LEU A 645 8.01 -51.44 -1.43
CA LEU A 645 8.16 -51.15 -2.87
C LEU A 645 9.45 -50.40 -3.23
N ASN A 646 9.98 -49.61 -2.29
CA ASN A 646 11.22 -48.85 -2.44
C ASN A 646 12.48 -49.66 -2.08
N GLU A 647 12.37 -50.91 -1.64
CA GLU A 647 13.49 -51.78 -1.26
C GLU A 647 13.88 -52.75 -2.38
N MET A 648 15.12 -53.28 -2.34
CA MET A 648 15.49 -54.43 -3.17
C MET A 648 14.85 -55.70 -2.61
N THR A 649 14.41 -56.60 -3.49
CA THR A 649 13.75 -57.86 -3.07
C THR A 649 14.70 -58.72 -2.24
N ASN A 650 14.32 -59.01 -0.99
CA ASN A 650 15.03 -59.93 -0.11
C ASN A 650 14.10 -61.06 0.33
N LEU A 651 14.34 -62.25 -0.21
CA LEU A 651 13.46 -63.40 0.01
C LEU A 651 13.60 -64.01 1.40
N ASP A 652 14.77 -63.87 2.04
CA ASP A 652 14.99 -64.38 3.40
C ASP A 652 14.23 -63.49 4.41
N LYS A 653 14.40 -62.16 4.30
CA LYS A 653 13.65 -61.17 5.09
C LYS A 653 12.13 -61.33 4.94
N MET A 654 11.65 -61.47 3.70
CA MET A 654 10.22 -61.64 3.42
C MET A 654 9.65 -62.95 3.99
N ALA A 655 10.43 -64.03 3.97
CA ALA A 655 10.00 -65.32 4.53
C ALA A 655 9.88 -65.25 6.06
N ASP A 656 10.85 -64.61 6.71
CA ASP A 656 10.87 -64.43 8.17
C ASP A 656 9.69 -63.57 8.64
N GLU A 657 9.43 -62.43 8.00
CA GLU A 657 8.34 -61.51 8.38
C GLU A 657 6.94 -62.10 8.13
N LEU A 658 6.80 -62.94 7.09
CA LEU A 658 5.54 -63.64 6.80
C LEU A 658 5.42 -64.99 7.54
N MET A 659 6.39 -65.31 8.42
CA MET A 659 6.42 -66.52 9.24
C MET A 659 6.27 -67.83 8.44
N VAL A 660 6.89 -67.90 7.26
CA VAL A 660 6.88 -69.08 6.38
C VAL A 660 8.29 -69.42 5.91
N SER A 661 8.54 -70.68 5.53
CA SER A 661 9.85 -71.01 4.95
C SER A 661 10.01 -70.37 3.57
N LYS A 662 11.22 -69.91 3.24
CA LYS A 662 11.56 -69.33 1.93
C LYS A 662 11.16 -70.22 0.75
N SER A 663 11.41 -71.53 0.86
CA SER A 663 11.01 -72.52 -0.16
C SER A 663 9.49 -72.59 -0.33
N HIS A 664 8.72 -72.48 0.76
CA HIS A 664 7.26 -72.45 0.70
C HIS A 664 6.74 -71.15 0.07
N LEU A 665 7.28 -70.00 0.49
CA LEU A 665 6.95 -68.67 -0.02
C LEU A 665 7.16 -68.58 -1.55
N VAL A 666 8.32 -68.97 -2.06
CA VAL A 666 8.65 -68.88 -3.49
C VAL A 666 7.73 -69.78 -4.33
N ARG A 667 7.50 -71.01 -3.87
CA ARG A 667 6.60 -71.95 -4.55
C ARG A 667 5.16 -71.42 -4.60
N ARG A 668 4.63 -70.99 -3.45
CA ARG A 668 3.26 -70.50 -3.33
C ARG A 668 3.04 -69.20 -4.08
N ALA A 669 3.98 -68.25 -4.04
CA ALA A 669 3.88 -67.01 -4.80
C ALA A 669 3.72 -67.26 -6.30
N LYS A 670 4.49 -68.22 -6.85
CA LYS A 670 4.41 -68.58 -8.27
C LYS A 670 3.12 -69.30 -8.63
N GLU A 671 2.66 -70.21 -7.79
CA GLU A 671 1.37 -70.91 -7.98
C GLU A 671 0.18 -69.93 -7.93
N LEU A 672 0.25 -68.94 -7.04
CA LEU A 672 -0.85 -68.03 -6.75
C LEU A 672 -0.92 -66.83 -7.69
N THR A 673 0.23 -66.29 -8.12
CA THR A 673 0.30 -65.06 -8.93
C THR A 673 0.72 -65.31 -10.37
N GLY A 674 1.23 -66.51 -10.69
CA GLY A 674 1.85 -66.83 -11.97
C GLY A 674 3.27 -66.24 -12.15
N TYR A 675 3.76 -65.45 -11.19
CA TYR A 675 5.04 -64.76 -11.28
C TYR A 675 6.01 -65.19 -10.17
N THR A 676 7.31 -65.04 -10.42
CA THR A 676 8.28 -65.06 -9.32
C THR A 676 8.11 -63.79 -8.48
N ILE A 677 8.48 -63.83 -7.21
CA ILE A 677 8.39 -62.67 -6.30
C ILE A 677 9.17 -61.48 -6.86
N GLN A 678 10.36 -61.70 -7.44
CA GLN A 678 11.14 -60.65 -8.10
C GLN A 678 10.36 -60.02 -9.26
N THR A 679 9.79 -60.83 -10.15
CA THR A 679 9.03 -60.33 -11.30
C THR A 679 7.74 -59.63 -10.88
N LEU A 680 7.08 -60.11 -9.81
CA LEU A 680 5.91 -59.48 -9.24
C LEU A 680 6.25 -58.11 -8.64
N HIS A 681 7.33 -58.03 -7.87
CA HIS A 681 7.82 -56.78 -7.29
C HIS A 681 8.22 -55.77 -8.36
N GLU A 682 8.91 -56.22 -9.42
CA GLU A 682 9.21 -55.38 -10.58
C GLU A 682 7.94 -54.88 -11.27
N LYS A 683 6.92 -55.73 -11.48
CA LYS A 683 5.65 -55.32 -12.07
C LYS A 683 4.94 -54.25 -11.25
N LEU A 684 4.86 -54.43 -9.92
CA LEU A 684 4.29 -53.43 -9.01
C LEU A 684 5.06 -52.09 -9.11
N LYS A 685 6.40 -52.14 -9.11
CA LYS A 685 7.25 -50.96 -9.28
C LYS A 685 7.03 -50.29 -10.64
N ILE A 686 6.82 -51.05 -11.71
CA ILE A 686 6.57 -50.49 -13.04
C ILE A 686 5.19 -49.83 -13.13
N GLU A 687 4.13 -50.41 -12.55
CA GLU A 687 2.84 -49.73 -12.48
C GLU A 687 2.94 -48.40 -11.73
N GLN A 688 3.71 -48.40 -10.64
CA GLN A 688 3.99 -47.17 -9.91
C GLN A 688 4.81 -46.16 -10.74
N ALA A 689 5.81 -46.64 -11.48
CA ALA A 689 6.63 -45.81 -12.36
C ALA A 689 5.79 -45.17 -13.48
N LYS A 690 4.81 -45.88 -14.05
CA LYS A 690 3.91 -45.33 -15.08
C LYS A 690 3.11 -44.14 -14.53
N ASN A 691 2.60 -44.25 -13.31
CA ASN A 691 1.87 -43.16 -12.65
C ASN A 691 2.78 -41.94 -12.42
N LEU A 692 3.97 -42.17 -11.82
CA LEU A 692 4.96 -41.11 -11.59
C LEU A 692 5.39 -40.43 -12.91
N LEU A 693 5.50 -41.18 -13.99
CA LEU A 693 5.83 -40.66 -15.32
C LEU A 693 4.69 -39.88 -15.98
N GLN A 694 3.45 -39.99 -15.55
CA GLN A 694 2.33 -39.23 -16.12
C GLN A 694 2.10 -37.90 -15.39
N VAL A 695 2.40 -37.84 -14.09
CA VAL A 695 1.99 -36.71 -13.23
C VAL A 695 3.09 -35.66 -13.06
N GLU A 696 4.38 -36.01 -13.11
CA GLU A 696 5.47 -35.09 -12.73
C GLU A 696 6.63 -35.00 -13.73
N SER A 697 7.26 -33.84 -13.89
CA SER A 697 8.48 -33.63 -14.71
C SER A 697 9.80 -34.17 -14.08
N ILE A 698 9.78 -35.37 -13.48
CA ILE A 698 10.92 -35.95 -12.74
C ILE A 698 11.96 -36.58 -13.68
N LYS A 699 13.24 -36.51 -13.30
CA LYS A 699 14.34 -37.23 -13.98
C LYS A 699 14.23 -38.75 -13.76
N LEU A 700 14.52 -39.54 -14.80
CA LEU A 700 14.45 -41.01 -14.72
C LEU A 700 15.37 -41.62 -13.64
N SER A 701 16.52 -41.00 -13.37
CA SER A 701 17.43 -41.43 -12.30
C SER A 701 16.77 -41.37 -10.93
N GLU A 702 15.94 -40.37 -10.69
CA GLU A 702 15.26 -40.17 -9.41
C GLU A 702 14.09 -41.13 -9.24
N ILE A 703 13.33 -41.41 -10.30
CA ILE A 703 12.30 -42.46 -10.30
C ILE A 703 12.92 -43.83 -10.00
N ALA A 704 14.09 -44.12 -10.58
CA ALA A 704 14.80 -45.36 -10.32
C ALA A 704 15.20 -45.49 -8.85
N THR A 705 15.74 -44.42 -8.24
CA THR A 705 16.10 -44.40 -6.81
C THR A 705 14.87 -44.54 -5.91
N ARG A 706 13.79 -43.78 -6.18
CA ARG A 706 12.55 -43.80 -5.38
C ARG A 706 11.90 -45.18 -5.33
N LEU A 707 12.03 -45.96 -6.40
CA LEU A 707 11.47 -47.32 -6.50
C LEU A 707 12.48 -48.42 -6.17
N GLY A 708 13.64 -48.09 -5.61
CA GLY A 708 14.62 -49.08 -5.16
C GLY A 708 15.31 -49.87 -6.28
N PHE A 709 15.45 -49.29 -7.48
CA PHE A 709 16.27 -49.88 -8.54
C PHE A 709 17.73 -49.51 -8.33
N GLN A 710 18.65 -50.44 -8.62
CA GLN A 710 20.09 -50.23 -8.44
C GLN A 710 20.64 -49.05 -9.24
N ASN A 711 20.09 -48.79 -10.43
CA ASN A 711 20.45 -47.65 -11.27
C ASN A 711 19.39 -47.39 -12.35
N GLN A 712 19.47 -46.23 -13.00
CA GLN A 712 18.56 -45.81 -14.07
C GLN A 712 18.54 -46.77 -15.27
N ASN A 713 19.70 -47.36 -15.62
CA ASN A 713 19.81 -48.23 -16.78
C ASN A 713 19.02 -49.52 -16.56
N TYR A 714 19.14 -50.11 -15.36
CA TYR A 714 18.37 -51.27 -14.95
C TYR A 714 16.87 -50.95 -14.95
N PHE A 715 16.46 -49.86 -14.30
CA PHE A 715 15.07 -49.39 -14.34
C PHE A 715 14.53 -49.26 -15.76
N SER A 716 15.26 -48.59 -16.65
CA SER A 716 14.81 -48.37 -18.03
C SER A 716 14.66 -49.66 -18.82
N SER A 717 15.54 -50.64 -18.58
CA SER A 717 15.47 -51.97 -19.19
C SER A 717 14.25 -52.76 -18.69
N VAL A 718 13.98 -52.75 -17.39
CA VAL A 718 12.84 -53.43 -16.75
C VAL A 718 11.53 -52.78 -17.18
N PHE A 719 11.48 -51.45 -17.26
CA PHE A 719 10.32 -50.70 -17.74
C PHE A 719 10.01 -51.06 -19.19
N LYS A 720 11.01 -51.06 -20.08
CA LYS A 720 10.83 -51.44 -21.48
C LYS A 720 10.40 -52.89 -21.65
N LYS A 721 10.96 -53.80 -20.84
CA LYS A 721 10.57 -55.21 -20.83
C LYS A 721 9.10 -55.40 -20.44
N ASN A 722 8.60 -54.64 -19.46
CA ASN A 722 7.22 -54.78 -18.96
C ASN A 722 6.19 -54.01 -19.80
N THR A 723 6.57 -52.90 -20.45
CA THR A 723 5.64 -52.00 -21.15
C THR A 723 5.77 -52.01 -22.68
N GLY A 724 6.83 -52.61 -23.22
CA GLY A 724 7.16 -52.59 -24.65
C GLY A 724 7.84 -51.30 -25.13
N MET A 725 7.93 -50.26 -24.30
CA MET A 725 8.51 -48.96 -24.69
C MET A 725 9.40 -48.36 -23.60
N SER A 726 10.31 -47.44 -23.96
CA SER A 726 11.18 -46.80 -22.96
C SER A 726 10.37 -45.88 -22.04
N PRO A 727 10.83 -45.62 -20.80
CA PRO A 727 10.17 -44.66 -19.90
C PRO A 727 9.90 -43.29 -20.54
N ARG A 728 10.84 -42.79 -21.36
CA ARG A 728 10.68 -41.52 -22.10
C ARG A 728 9.61 -41.60 -23.17
N ALA A 729 9.58 -42.69 -23.94
CA ALA A 729 8.57 -42.90 -24.98
C ALA A 729 7.17 -43.07 -24.36
N TRP A 730 7.08 -43.74 -23.21
CA TRP A 730 5.84 -43.82 -22.42
C TRP A 730 5.37 -42.46 -21.95
N ALA A 731 6.25 -41.67 -21.32
CA ALA A 731 5.93 -40.33 -20.86
C ALA A 731 5.48 -39.41 -22.02
N HIS A 732 6.12 -39.47 -23.18
CA HIS A 732 5.72 -38.67 -24.35
C HIS A 732 4.38 -39.13 -24.95
N ARG A 733 4.04 -40.41 -24.85
CA ARG A 733 2.81 -40.95 -25.45
C ARG A 733 1.58 -40.73 -24.58
N TYR A 734 1.76 -40.69 -23.26
CA TYR A 734 0.67 -40.68 -22.28
C TYR A 734 0.66 -39.45 -21.37
N ARG A 735 1.52 -38.46 -21.63
CA ARG A 735 1.31 -37.05 -21.24
C ARG A 735 0.81 -36.30 -22.46
#